data_AF-A0A226EQS4-F1
#
_entry.id   AF-A0A226EQS4-F1
#
_cell.length_a   1.000
_cell.length_b   1.000
_cell.length_c   1.000
_cell.angle_alpha   90.00
_cell.angle_beta   90.00
_cell.angle_gamma   90.00
#
_symmetry.space_group_name_H-M   'P 1'
#
loop_
_entity.id
_entity.type
_entity.pdbx_description
1 polymer ?
#
loop_
_entity_poly.entity_id
_entity_poly.type
_entity_poly.pdbx_seq_one_letter_code
_entity_poly.pdbx_strand_id
1 'polypeptide(L)'
;MSDLSCDKCGVTFISTRNLRDHERSRVSRGGICPTPRRGANENGRYSCAIEACGQDFDTADKRNKHERKYHRATNDNEVATSMHTFNCHICGAYLGNEESLRRHMNSHRNPDFYGKSKRTYGQNSDGGLNLLCRFCPLTFNHLVDLTDHEYIFHRPVEMMRQLTDRFLKHKNPLLPAHGFTPRALPPSNLAKAAEEENWMFKWVTGYMNFKIELLDRNPYSVYLVGVLGLKYKVGQDIRSFIKKNPNQLSLYIGRTVCQSLVNYHHFEILTPLSEAACRGQTIILLNSTNFHGDWRRKTEKIRRLEARMIEVALTDKEFEPVPGLPQYNILNSRRETSNLANLDDETIAEIIEKGVTGVKWICLEETCDDCDAIRHPRWDEDLVIDMSKAMHLKEKMEQVELPGRGHSSREKLTRPISQAAVHEEVEVRVQEFKQRIRSSTYYTYTVIVTDNDQFDPSQTAEEICRQILERKEEEDLQIPVYFGVKSTDEASAHHEEGLTSLGKLLKQGGKTAIQISTSSFATRDLARRDEALRILHASLSMRFATPGVETGTPGIKFDILNQRMEWVSLSLCSEQEIRFCIHLAWLGVPPVYLGVVGMGEGMNMQWNGIELDDVEMDEAMLEEALQEAMEGMMGTEVSEFPLLPVMKFQHQGYPVDVKAQVLAEKVIKVFV
;
A
#
# COMPACT_ATOMS: atom_id res chain seq x y z
N MET A 1 -46.37 -23.09 22.40
CA MET A 1 -45.38 -22.04 22.12
C MET A 1 -45.91 -20.77 22.78
N SER A 2 -45.12 -20.10 23.60
CA SER A 2 -45.55 -18.84 24.24
C SER A 2 -45.67 -17.75 23.18
N ASP A 3 -46.81 -17.06 23.12
CA ASP A 3 -47.01 -15.93 22.23
C ASP A 3 -46.02 -14.83 22.59
N LEU A 4 -45.20 -14.40 21.62
CA LEU A 4 -44.25 -13.32 21.78
C LEU A 4 -45.00 -11.99 21.71
N SER A 5 -45.57 -11.53 22.82
CA SER A 5 -46.28 -10.25 22.90
C SER A 5 -45.50 -9.22 23.71
N CYS A 6 -45.69 -7.94 23.41
CA CYS A 6 -45.20 -6.87 24.28
C CYS A 6 -46.12 -6.73 25.51
N ASP A 7 -45.57 -6.88 26.71
CA ASP A 7 -46.29 -6.79 27.99
C ASP A 7 -46.97 -5.44 28.26
N LYS A 8 -46.64 -4.41 27.47
CA LYS A 8 -47.15 -3.04 27.66
C LYS A 8 -48.25 -2.66 26.68
N CYS A 9 -48.29 -3.25 25.48
CA CYS A 9 -49.31 -2.92 24.48
C CYS A 9 -50.07 -4.13 23.93
N GLY A 10 -49.71 -5.36 24.33
CA GLY A 10 -50.37 -6.58 23.90
C GLY A 10 -50.13 -6.98 22.44
N VAL A 11 -49.33 -6.21 21.68
CA VAL A 11 -49.02 -6.54 20.27
C VAL A 11 -48.19 -7.82 20.21
N THR A 12 -48.66 -8.79 19.41
CA THR A 12 -47.99 -10.06 19.16
C THR A 12 -47.00 -9.96 17.99
N PHE A 13 -45.86 -10.63 18.10
CA PHE A 13 -44.78 -10.61 17.13
C PHE A 13 -44.47 -12.02 16.63
N ILE A 14 -44.21 -12.13 15.33
CA ILE A 14 -43.80 -13.39 14.68
C ILE A 14 -42.36 -13.80 15.01
N SER A 15 -41.55 -12.93 15.64
CA SER A 15 -40.17 -13.21 16.00
C SER A 15 -39.70 -12.40 17.22
N THR A 16 -38.74 -12.95 17.97
CA THR A 16 -38.11 -12.29 19.12
C THR A 16 -37.35 -11.02 18.72
N ARG A 17 -36.82 -10.96 17.48
CA ARG A 17 -36.20 -9.76 16.93
C ARG A 17 -37.19 -8.61 16.80
N ASN A 18 -38.38 -8.87 16.27
CA ASN A 18 -39.41 -7.84 16.09
C ASN A 18 -39.90 -7.29 17.44
N LEU A 19 -40.01 -8.16 18.46
CA LEU A 19 -40.34 -7.74 19.83
C LEU A 19 -39.22 -6.84 20.42
N ARG A 20 -37.94 -7.22 20.30
CA ARG A 20 -36.82 -6.39 20.77
C ARG A 20 -36.76 -5.04 20.08
N ASP A 21 -36.99 -4.99 18.77
CA ASP A 21 -36.99 -3.74 18.01
C ASP A 21 -38.15 -2.82 18.43
N HIS A 22 -39.32 -3.40 18.71
CA HIS A 22 -40.46 -2.69 19.30
C HIS A 22 -40.12 -2.11 20.68
N GLU A 23 -39.56 -2.91 21.58
CA GLU A 23 -39.17 -2.48 22.93
C GLU A 23 -38.11 -1.38 22.90
N ARG A 24 -37.11 -1.50 22.02
CA ARG A 24 -36.10 -0.48 21.82
C ARG A 24 -36.71 0.83 21.30
N SER A 25 -37.67 0.74 20.38
CA SER A 25 -38.41 1.93 19.91
C SER A 25 -39.31 2.54 20.98
N ARG A 26 -39.78 1.75 21.97
CA ARG A 26 -40.54 2.24 23.11
C ARG A 26 -39.63 3.03 24.06
N VAL A 27 -38.44 2.49 24.37
CA VAL A 27 -37.44 3.17 25.22
C VAL A 27 -37.04 4.51 24.60
N SER A 28 -36.76 4.54 23.30
CA SER A 28 -36.38 5.79 22.62
C SER A 28 -37.50 6.82 22.51
N ARG A 29 -38.76 6.44 22.78
CA ARG A 29 -39.94 7.30 22.78
C ARG A 29 -40.48 7.58 24.19
N GLY A 30 -39.63 7.54 25.20
CA GLY A 30 -40.03 7.87 26.58
C GLY A 30 -41.01 6.86 27.19
N GLY A 31 -40.95 5.58 26.80
CA GLY A 31 -41.77 4.53 27.39
C GLY A 31 -43.13 4.30 26.72
N ILE A 32 -43.43 5.00 25.61
CA ILE A 32 -44.68 4.88 24.86
C ILE A 32 -44.52 3.84 23.75
N CYS A 33 -45.39 2.81 23.74
CA CYS A 33 -45.42 1.82 22.67
C CYS A 33 -45.80 2.49 21.35
N PRO A 34 -45.10 2.19 20.23
CA PRO A 34 -45.53 2.63 18.90
C PRO A 34 -46.98 2.21 18.66
N THR A 35 -47.85 3.18 18.35
CA THR A 35 -49.27 2.92 18.08
C THR A 35 -49.39 1.86 16.98
N PRO A 36 -50.22 0.81 17.17
CA PRO A 36 -50.50 -0.16 16.12
C PRO A 36 -50.94 0.59 14.87
N ARG A 37 -50.22 0.40 13.77
CA ARG A 37 -50.56 1.08 12.52
C ARG A 37 -51.94 0.62 12.09
N ARG A 38 -52.86 1.55 11.81
CA ARG A 38 -54.18 1.21 11.25
C ARG A 38 -53.95 0.27 10.06
N GLY A 39 -54.59 -0.90 10.14
CA GLY A 39 -54.57 -1.91 9.09
C GLY A 39 -55.22 -1.38 7.82
N ALA A 40 -55.29 -2.22 6.79
CA ALA A 40 -56.16 -1.89 5.66
C ALA A 40 -57.61 -1.73 6.16
N ASN A 41 -58.33 -0.76 5.61
CA ASN A 41 -59.76 -0.61 5.80
C ASN A 41 -60.51 -1.81 5.18
N GLU A 42 -61.83 -1.86 5.35
CA GLU A 42 -62.69 -2.96 4.88
C GLU A 42 -62.56 -3.21 3.35
N ASN A 43 -62.07 -2.23 2.59
CA ASN A 43 -61.82 -2.32 1.15
C ASN A 43 -60.38 -2.73 0.78
N GLY A 44 -59.57 -3.16 1.75
CA GLY A 44 -58.18 -3.53 1.51
C GLY A 44 -57.25 -2.34 1.22
N ARG A 45 -57.70 -1.09 1.47
CA ARG A 45 -56.92 0.14 1.25
C ARG A 45 -56.43 0.73 2.56
N TYR A 46 -55.31 1.43 2.52
CA TYR A 46 -54.68 2.06 3.67
C TYR A 46 -55.03 3.54 3.70
N SER A 47 -56.03 3.91 4.52
CA SER A 47 -56.42 5.30 4.72
C SER A 47 -55.34 6.09 5.48
N CYS A 48 -55.14 7.34 5.10
CA CYS A 48 -54.31 8.29 5.85
C CYS A 48 -54.80 8.41 7.29
N ALA A 49 -53.87 8.42 8.25
CA ALA A 49 -54.18 8.47 9.67
C ALA A 49 -54.77 9.83 10.11
N ILE A 50 -54.60 10.89 9.32
CA ILE A 50 -55.25 12.19 9.56
C ILE A 50 -56.65 12.16 8.93
N GLU A 51 -57.68 12.15 9.78
CA GLU A 51 -59.09 11.99 9.39
C GLU A 51 -59.57 13.09 8.44
N ALA A 52 -59.04 14.32 8.58
CA ALA A 52 -59.34 15.44 7.67
C ALA A 52 -58.75 15.26 6.25
N CYS A 53 -57.78 14.36 6.06
CA CYS A 53 -57.14 14.19 4.75
C CYS A 53 -57.94 13.29 3.80
N GLY A 54 -58.60 12.25 4.33
CA GLY A 54 -59.47 11.35 3.57
C GLY A 54 -58.83 10.55 2.42
N GLN A 55 -57.50 10.53 2.26
CA GLN A 55 -56.85 9.82 1.16
C GLN A 55 -56.58 8.35 1.47
N ASP A 56 -56.94 7.48 0.52
CA ASP A 56 -56.77 6.02 0.60
C ASP A 56 -55.71 5.51 -0.38
N PHE A 57 -54.80 4.68 0.12
CA PHE A 57 -53.69 4.13 -0.66
C PHE A 57 -53.83 2.62 -0.85
N ASP A 58 -53.35 2.09 -1.97
CA ASP A 58 -53.34 0.66 -2.25
C ASP A 58 -52.33 -0.13 -1.40
N THR A 59 -51.35 0.56 -0.81
CA THR A 59 -50.28 -0.05 -0.04
C THR A 59 -49.91 0.81 1.16
N ALA A 60 -49.52 0.17 2.26
CA ALA A 60 -49.09 0.85 3.48
C ALA A 60 -47.88 1.78 3.23
N ASP A 61 -46.99 1.45 2.30
CA ASP A 61 -45.82 2.28 1.99
C ASP A 61 -46.21 3.59 1.29
N LYS A 62 -47.19 3.57 0.37
CA LYS A 62 -47.69 4.79 -0.26
C LYS A 62 -48.39 5.70 0.74
N ARG A 63 -49.21 5.15 1.64
CA ARG A 63 -49.76 5.91 2.77
C ARG A 63 -48.66 6.53 3.62
N ASN A 64 -47.65 5.75 4.02
CA ASN A 64 -46.56 6.25 4.87
C ASN A 64 -45.71 7.34 4.17
N LYS A 65 -45.57 7.29 2.84
CA LYS A 65 -44.90 8.33 2.05
C LYS A 65 -45.76 9.61 1.99
N HIS A 66 -47.06 9.47 1.79
CA HIS A 66 -48.01 10.57 1.86
C HIS A 66 -47.98 11.25 3.24
N GLU A 67 -48.14 10.51 4.32
CA GLU A 67 -48.14 11.06 5.68
C GLU A 67 -46.81 11.74 6.03
N ARG A 68 -45.67 11.14 5.63
CA ARG A 68 -44.36 11.78 5.81
C ARG A 68 -44.20 13.07 5.02
N LYS A 69 -44.79 13.14 3.83
CA LYS A 69 -44.66 14.28 2.92
C LYS A 69 -45.60 15.43 3.29
N TYR A 70 -46.80 15.13 3.79
CA TYR A 70 -47.87 16.12 3.96
C TYR A 70 -48.26 16.38 5.42
N HIS A 71 -47.99 15.47 6.35
CA HIS A 71 -48.59 15.50 7.69
C HIS A 71 -47.59 15.40 8.85
N ARG A 72 -46.30 15.22 8.58
CA ARG A 72 -45.32 15.01 9.65
C ARG A 72 -44.66 16.32 10.09
N ALA A 73 -45.33 17.01 11.00
CA ALA A 73 -44.70 17.92 11.96
C ALA A 73 -45.21 17.53 13.36
N THR A 74 -44.30 17.10 14.23
CA THR A 74 -44.58 16.97 15.67
C THR A 74 -43.36 17.44 16.41
N ASN A 75 -43.31 18.74 16.68
CA ASN A 75 -42.85 19.29 17.94
C ASN A 75 -43.74 20.52 18.22
N ASP A 76 -44.31 20.54 19.41
CA ASP A 76 -45.48 21.33 19.80
C ASP A 76 -45.21 22.82 20.08
N ASN A 77 -44.19 23.43 19.49
CA ASN A 77 -43.96 24.87 19.68
C ASN A 77 -43.63 25.57 18.35
N GLU A 78 -44.55 26.46 17.99
CA GLU A 78 -44.36 27.65 17.15
C GLU A 78 -44.37 27.48 15.61
N VAL A 79 -45.53 27.84 15.04
CA VAL A 79 -45.75 28.60 13.79
C VAL A 79 -44.62 28.54 12.75
N ALA A 80 -44.67 27.55 11.86
CA ALA A 80 -43.90 27.58 10.62
C ALA A 80 -44.73 27.05 9.44
N THR A 81 -45.34 27.99 8.72
CA THR A 81 -45.63 27.89 7.28
C THR A 81 -44.55 27.10 6.53
N SER A 82 -44.97 26.06 5.81
CA SER A 82 -44.22 25.25 4.84
C SER A 82 -42.83 25.77 4.38
N MET A 83 -41.75 25.58 5.15
CA MET A 83 -40.38 25.87 4.67
C MET A 83 -39.30 25.07 5.42
N HIS A 84 -39.23 23.75 5.22
CA HIS A 84 -38.01 22.98 5.53
C HIS A 84 -37.63 22.03 4.38
N THR A 85 -37.46 22.61 3.20
CA THR A 85 -36.77 21.99 2.07
C THR A 85 -35.48 22.77 1.82
N PHE A 86 -34.34 22.11 1.96
CA PHE A 86 -33.05 22.69 1.62
C PHE A 86 -33.00 22.92 0.10
N ASN A 87 -33.01 24.18 -0.32
CA ASN A 87 -33.00 24.56 -1.73
C ASN A 87 -31.57 24.69 -2.24
N CYS A 88 -31.27 24.02 -3.34
CA CYS A 88 -30.05 24.27 -4.09
C CYS A 88 -30.15 25.57 -4.90
N HIS A 89 -29.43 26.61 -4.48
CA HIS A 89 -29.37 27.89 -5.20
C HIS A 89 -28.83 27.80 -6.64
N ILE A 90 -28.17 26.69 -7.03
CA ILE A 90 -27.61 26.49 -8.37
C ILE A 90 -28.66 25.96 -9.35
N CYS A 91 -29.51 25.01 -8.94
CA CYS A 91 -30.47 24.38 -9.85
C CYS A 91 -31.93 24.35 -9.34
N GLY A 92 -32.22 25.02 -8.23
CA GLY A 92 -33.55 25.12 -7.64
C GLY A 92 -34.10 23.81 -7.05
N ALA A 93 -33.28 22.77 -6.89
CA ALA A 93 -33.72 21.49 -6.37
C ALA A 93 -33.97 21.53 -4.86
N TYR A 94 -35.10 20.99 -4.41
CA TYR A 94 -35.49 20.93 -3.01
C TYR A 94 -35.19 19.57 -2.40
N LEU A 95 -34.38 19.55 -1.34
CA LEU A 95 -33.93 18.32 -0.68
C LEU A 95 -34.38 18.23 0.77
N GLY A 96 -34.63 17.00 1.22
CA GLY A 96 -35.28 16.72 2.50
C GLY A 96 -34.40 16.86 3.74
N ASN A 97 -33.09 17.06 3.59
CA ASN A 97 -32.16 17.37 4.68
C ASN A 97 -30.86 18.01 4.16
N GLU A 98 -30.10 18.59 5.08
CA GLU A 98 -28.85 19.30 4.81
C GLU A 98 -27.75 18.39 4.23
N GLU A 99 -27.66 17.14 4.69
CA GLU A 99 -26.66 16.20 4.17
C GLU A 99 -26.91 15.87 2.69
N SER A 100 -28.18 15.78 2.29
CA SER A 100 -28.58 15.61 0.90
C SER A 100 -28.28 16.86 0.09
N LEU A 101 -28.48 18.07 0.65
CA LEU A 101 -28.04 19.33 0.04
C LEU A 101 -26.53 19.37 -0.16
N ARG A 102 -25.74 19.01 0.85
CA ARG A 102 -24.28 18.99 0.75
C ARG A 102 -23.80 18.02 -0.33
N ARG A 103 -24.39 16.81 -0.38
CA ARG A 103 -24.08 15.80 -1.41
C ARG A 103 -24.49 16.26 -2.81
N HIS A 104 -25.62 16.95 -2.92
CA HIS A 104 -26.11 17.52 -4.17
C HIS A 104 -25.28 18.73 -4.63
N MET A 105 -24.86 19.61 -3.72
CA MET A 105 -23.95 20.73 -4.03
C MET A 105 -22.60 20.24 -4.57
N ASN A 106 -22.12 19.08 -4.09
CA ASN A 106 -20.92 18.44 -4.65
C ASN A 106 -21.12 17.98 -6.11
N SER A 107 -22.36 17.74 -6.56
CA SER A 107 -22.64 17.41 -7.97
C SER A 107 -22.56 18.63 -8.90
N HIS A 108 -22.84 19.84 -8.41
CA HIS A 108 -22.64 21.08 -9.18
C HIS A 108 -21.17 21.50 -9.29
N ARG A 109 -20.34 21.14 -8.31
CA ARG A 109 -18.89 21.36 -8.35
C ARG A 109 -18.17 20.48 -9.37
N ASN A 110 -18.86 19.50 -9.96
CA ASN A 110 -18.28 18.57 -10.93
C ASN A 110 -19.27 18.40 -12.11
N PRO A 111 -19.22 19.29 -13.12
CA PRO A 111 -20.21 19.37 -14.20
C PRO A 111 -20.31 18.12 -15.07
N ASP A 112 -19.38 17.16 -14.92
CA ASP A 112 -19.41 15.90 -15.65
C ASP A 112 -20.24 14.81 -14.98
N PHE A 113 -20.81 15.10 -13.81
CA PHE A 113 -21.72 14.18 -13.13
C PHE A 113 -23.17 14.45 -13.55
N TYR A 114 -23.56 13.95 -14.73
CA TYR A 114 -24.97 13.69 -14.97
C TYR A 114 -25.37 12.47 -14.14
N GLY A 115 -25.95 12.72 -12.97
CA GLY A 115 -26.69 11.69 -12.24
C GLY A 115 -27.84 11.20 -13.12
N LYS A 116 -27.59 10.21 -13.99
CA LYS A 116 -28.63 9.57 -14.81
C LYS A 116 -29.51 8.73 -13.88
N SER A 117 -30.50 9.36 -13.28
CA SER A 117 -31.65 8.67 -12.70
C SER A 117 -32.55 8.14 -13.82
N LYS A 118 -32.05 7.27 -14.70
CA LYS A 118 -32.92 6.44 -15.54
C LYS A 118 -32.88 5.03 -14.97
N ARG A 119 -33.84 4.79 -14.05
CA ARG A 119 -34.23 3.43 -13.67
C ARG A 119 -34.81 2.76 -14.91
N THR A 120 -34.07 1.87 -15.54
CA THR A 120 -34.67 0.78 -16.31
C THR A 120 -35.05 -0.30 -15.30
N TYR A 121 -36.31 -0.30 -14.89
CA TYR A 121 -36.90 -1.43 -14.18
C TYR A 121 -36.99 -2.61 -15.15
N GLY A 122 -35.95 -3.44 -15.17
CA GLY A 122 -36.05 -4.83 -15.61
C GLY A 122 -36.20 -5.68 -14.37
N GLN A 123 -37.33 -6.37 -14.26
CA GLN A 123 -37.59 -7.34 -13.20
C GLN A 123 -36.50 -8.41 -13.20
N ASN A 124 -35.94 -8.68 -12.02
CA ASN A 124 -35.54 -10.01 -11.59
C ASN A 124 -35.73 -10.04 -10.07
N SER A 125 -36.88 -10.52 -9.63
CA SER A 125 -37.00 -11.15 -8.32
C SER A 125 -36.15 -12.43 -8.37
N ASP A 126 -35.19 -12.53 -7.46
CA ASP A 126 -34.21 -13.62 -7.24
C ASP A 126 -32.84 -13.53 -7.96
N GLY A 127 -32.53 -12.44 -8.66
CA GLY A 127 -31.19 -12.21 -9.23
C GLY A 127 -30.79 -10.75 -9.10
N GLY A 128 -29.63 -10.47 -8.50
CA GLY A 128 -29.09 -9.11 -8.36
C GLY A 128 -29.11 -8.35 -9.68
N LEU A 129 -29.32 -7.03 -9.63
CA LEU A 129 -29.21 -6.15 -10.79
C LEU A 129 -27.80 -6.25 -11.37
N ASN A 130 -27.62 -7.01 -12.44
CA ASN A 130 -26.37 -7.06 -13.20
C ASN A 130 -26.27 -5.79 -14.06
N LEU A 131 -25.60 -4.77 -13.53
CA LEU A 131 -25.29 -3.54 -14.25
C LEU A 131 -24.01 -3.74 -15.05
N LEU A 132 -24.11 -3.69 -16.38
CA LEU A 132 -22.99 -3.85 -17.30
C LEU A 132 -22.25 -2.52 -17.49
N CYS A 133 -20.92 -2.57 -17.47
CA CYS A 133 -20.11 -1.45 -17.92
C CYS A 133 -20.24 -1.28 -19.45
N ARG A 134 -20.26 -0.03 -19.91
CA ARG A 134 -20.39 0.31 -21.33
C ARG A 134 -19.11 0.14 -22.13
N PHE A 135 -17.98 0.08 -21.43
CA PHE A 135 -16.65 0.14 -22.04
C PHE A 135 -15.85 -1.16 -21.84
N CYS A 136 -16.31 -2.07 -20.97
CA CYS A 136 -15.64 -3.34 -20.70
C CYS A 136 -16.66 -4.41 -20.27
N PRO A 137 -16.27 -5.70 -20.24
CA PRO A 137 -17.20 -6.80 -19.97
C PRO A 137 -17.57 -6.96 -18.49
N LEU A 138 -17.14 -6.06 -17.58
CA LEU A 138 -17.40 -6.21 -16.14
C LEU A 138 -18.86 -5.90 -15.78
N THR A 139 -19.35 -6.65 -14.80
CA THR A 139 -20.71 -6.54 -14.24
C THR A 139 -20.65 -6.12 -12.78
N PHE A 140 -21.63 -5.33 -12.35
CA PHE A 140 -21.72 -4.77 -11.01
C PHE A 140 -23.12 -4.97 -10.44
N ASN A 141 -23.19 -5.26 -9.14
CA ASN A 141 -24.46 -5.43 -8.44
C ASN A 141 -25.06 -4.10 -7.95
N HIS A 142 -24.27 -3.03 -7.95
CA HIS A 142 -24.68 -1.70 -7.48
C HIS A 142 -24.27 -0.60 -8.47
N LEU A 143 -25.15 0.39 -8.64
CA LEU A 143 -24.91 1.52 -9.55
C LEU A 143 -23.71 2.36 -9.12
N VAL A 144 -23.47 2.47 -7.81
CA VAL A 144 -22.31 3.18 -7.27
C VAL A 144 -21.01 2.53 -7.73
N ASP A 145 -20.92 1.20 -7.62
CA ASP A 145 -19.73 0.44 -8.06
C ASP A 145 -19.50 0.56 -9.56
N LEU A 146 -20.56 0.47 -10.37
CA LEU A 146 -20.46 0.71 -11.81
C LEU A 146 -19.98 2.14 -12.11
N THR A 147 -20.55 3.13 -11.43
CA THR A 147 -20.19 4.55 -11.66
C THR A 147 -18.75 4.83 -11.26
N ASP A 148 -18.30 4.27 -10.14
CA ASP A 148 -16.91 4.40 -9.71
C ASP A 148 -15.97 3.63 -10.63
N HIS A 149 -16.36 2.46 -11.12
CA HIS A 149 -15.61 1.75 -12.14
C HIS A 149 -15.48 2.56 -13.43
N GLU A 150 -16.58 3.09 -13.98
CA GLU A 150 -16.54 3.92 -15.19
C GLU A 150 -15.71 5.18 -14.98
N TYR A 151 -15.84 5.81 -13.82
CA TYR A 151 -15.00 6.95 -13.47
C TYR A 151 -13.53 6.56 -13.39
N ILE A 152 -13.16 5.48 -12.70
CA ILE A 152 -11.76 5.09 -12.44
C ILE A 152 -11.09 4.55 -13.70
N PHE A 153 -11.74 3.69 -14.47
CA PHE A 153 -11.07 2.94 -15.54
C PHE A 153 -11.31 3.50 -16.94
N HIS A 154 -12.42 4.20 -17.17
CA HIS A 154 -12.82 4.61 -18.53
C HIS A 154 -12.76 6.12 -18.77
N ARG A 155 -12.63 6.91 -17.69
CA ARG A 155 -12.63 8.36 -17.79
C ARG A 155 -11.21 8.94 -17.63
N PRO A 156 -10.50 9.32 -18.70
CA PRO A 156 -9.15 9.83 -18.57
C PRO A 156 -9.13 11.17 -17.83
N VAL A 157 -8.02 11.46 -17.14
CA VAL A 157 -7.71 12.81 -16.66
C VAL A 157 -6.96 13.53 -17.77
N GLU A 158 -7.59 14.54 -18.35
CA GLU A 158 -6.98 15.38 -19.37
C GLU A 158 -5.83 16.20 -18.77
N MET A 159 -4.76 16.40 -19.54
CA MET A 159 -3.61 17.21 -19.12
C MET A 159 -4.03 18.65 -18.85
N MET A 160 -3.40 19.29 -17.87
CA MET A 160 -3.65 20.68 -17.45
C MET A 160 -5.06 20.96 -16.90
N ARG A 161 -5.93 19.94 -16.84
CA ARG A 161 -7.25 20.05 -16.26
C ARG A 161 -7.17 20.33 -14.75
N GLN A 162 -8.08 21.15 -14.22
CA GLN A 162 -8.16 21.37 -12.78
C GLN A 162 -8.30 20.05 -11.99
N LEU A 163 -7.35 19.79 -11.10
CA LEU A 163 -7.28 18.59 -10.28
C LEU A 163 -8.22 18.72 -9.08
N THR A 164 -9.39 18.08 -9.16
CA THR A 164 -10.32 17.95 -8.03
C THR A 164 -9.84 16.93 -7.01
N ASP A 165 -10.31 17.03 -5.76
CA ASP A 165 -10.08 16.03 -4.71
C ASP A 165 -10.41 14.60 -5.17
N ARG A 166 -11.44 14.43 -6.00
CA ARG A 166 -11.83 13.11 -6.49
C ARG A 166 -10.78 12.54 -7.45
N PHE A 167 -10.11 13.37 -8.27
CA PHE A 167 -8.98 12.92 -9.08
C PHE A 167 -7.83 12.49 -8.17
N LEU A 168 -7.44 13.35 -7.23
CA LEU A 168 -6.35 13.06 -6.30
C LEU A 168 -6.60 11.82 -5.45
N LYS A 169 -7.86 11.43 -5.19
CA LYS A 169 -8.19 10.23 -4.41
C LYS A 169 -8.26 8.95 -5.24
N HIS A 170 -8.83 9.02 -6.44
CA HIS A 170 -9.22 7.83 -7.20
C HIS A 170 -8.40 7.59 -8.46
N LYS A 171 -7.65 8.59 -8.92
CA LYS A 171 -6.85 8.51 -10.15
C LYS A 171 -5.36 8.53 -9.83
N ASN A 172 -4.75 7.35 -9.83
CA ASN A 172 -3.30 7.20 -9.81
C ASN A 172 -2.66 7.87 -11.06
N PRO A 173 -1.76 8.86 -10.89
CA PRO A 173 -1.11 9.56 -12.01
C PRO A 173 -0.17 8.69 -12.85
N LEU A 174 0.22 7.52 -12.33
CA LEU A 174 1.15 6.59 -12.96
C LEU A 174 0.46 5.39 -13.64
N LEU A 175 -0.87 5.28 -13.56
CA LEU A 175 -1.59 4.18 -14.21
C LEU A 175 -2.07 4.57 -15.61
N PRO A 176 -1.77 3.76 -16.65
CA PRO A 176 -2.19 4.04 -18.01
C PRO A 176 -3.69 4.39 -18.17
N ALA A 177 -4.56 3.58 -17.57
CA ALA A 177 -6.01 3.76 -17.67
C ALA A 177 -6.55 5.09 -17.09
N HIS A 178 -5.73 5.90 -16.40
CA HIS A 178 -6.16 7.11 -15.72
C HIS A 178 -5.91 8.41 -16.50
N GLY A 179 -5.67 8.35 -17.80
CA GLY A 179 -5.26 9.51 -18.62
C GLY A 179 -3.75 9.51 -18.91
N PHE A 180 -3.16 8.33 -18.87
CA PHE A 180 -1.77 8.07 -19.21
C PHE A 180 -1.80 7.11 -20.39
N THR A 181 -1.69 7.60 -21.62
CA THR A 181 -1.56 6.67 -22.74
C THR A 181 -0.06 6.50 -22.99
N PRO A 182 0.50 5.29 -22.82
CA PRO A 182 1.93 5.11 -23.02
C PRO A 182 2.34 5.59 -24.41
N ARG A 183 3.37 6.43 -24.45
CA ARG A 183 4.02 6.94 -25.67
C ARG A 183 3.07 7.73 -26.58
N ALA A 184 2.01 8.33 -26.04
CA ALA A 184 1.02 9.09 -26.81
C ALA A 184 1.34 10.58 -26.95
N LEU A 185 2.37 11.08 -26.25
CA LEU A 185 2.71 12.49 -26.21
C LEU A 185 4.12 12.74 -26.78
N PRO A 186 4.33 13.79 -27.60
CA PRO A 186 5.69 14.29 -27.85
C PRO A 186 6.36 14.68 -26.53
N PRO A 187 7.70 14.55 -26.42
CA PRO A 187 8.46 15.25 -25.39
C PRO A 187 8.09 16.75 -25.38
N SER A 188 7.89 17.33 -24.19
CA SER A 188 7.45 18.73 -24.10
C SER A 188 8.57 19.67 -24.53
N ASN A 189 8.22 20.76 -25.23
CA ASN A 189 9.16 21.87 -25.38
C ASN A 189 9.37 22.57 -24.02
N LEU A 190 10.56 23.15 -23.82
CA LEU A 190 10.93 23.81 -22.57
C LEU A 190 9.97 24.95 -22.19
N ALA A 191 9.34 25.60 -23.18
CA ALA A 191 8.44 26.72 -22.98
C ALA A 191 7.14 26.37 -22.23
N LYS A 192 6.66 25.12 -22.32
CA LYS A 192 5.45 24.64 -21.61
C LYS A 192 5.76 23.67 -20.46
N ALA A 193 6.99 23.16 -20.42
CA ALA A 193 7.40 22.12 -19.48
C ALA A 193 7.15 22.52 -18.01
N ALA A 194 7.39 23.77 -17.63
CA ALA A 194 7.23 24.21 -16.23
C ALA A 194 5.77 24.14 -15.72
N GLU A 195 4.79 24.54 -16.55
CA GLU A 195 3.38 24.49 -16.17
C GLU A 195 2.87 23.05 -16.08
N GLU A 196 3.24 22.22 -17.05
CA GLU A 196 2.88 20.81 -17.08
C GLU A 196 3.56 20.00 -15.97
N GLU A 197 4.84 20.27 -15.69
CA GLU A 197 5.59 19.71 -14.58
C GLU A 197 4.91 20.05 -13.25
N ASN A 198 4.57 21.32 -13.04
CA ASN A 198 3.88 21.74 -11.82
C ASN A 198 2.49 21.10 -11.69
N TRP A 199 1.77 20.93 -12.79
CA TRP A 199 0.49 20.22 -12.80
C TRP A 199 0.66 18.74 -12.42
N MET A 200 1.63 18.05 -13.01
CA MET A 200 1.94 16.66 -12.69
C MET A 200 2.41 16.51 -11.24
N PHE A 201 3.25 17.42 -10.76
CA PHE A 201 3.71 17.45 -9.38
C PHE A 201 2.53 17.53 -8.40
N LYS A 202 1.56 18.42 -8.65
CA LYS A 202 0.34 18.53 -7.84
C LYS A 202 -0.48 17.23 -7.86
N TRP A 203 -0.54 16.55 -9.00
CA TRP A 203 -1.26 15.28 -9.08
C TRP A 203 -0.55 14.15 -8.32
N VAL A 204 0.77 14.00 -8.52
CA VAL A 204 1.61 13.01 -7.83
C VAL A 204 1.55 13.21 -6.33
N THR A 205 1.82 14.43 -5.85
CA THR A 205 1.81 14.74 -4.41
C THR A 205 0.42 14.66 -3.81
N GLY A 206 -0.62 15.15 -4.49
CA GLY A 206 -1.99 15.04 -4.01
C GLY A 206 -2.47 13.59 -3.87
N TYR A 207 -2.13 12.72 -4.82
CA TYR A 207 -2.43 11.29 -4.74
C TYR A 207 -1.60 10.57 -3.69
N MET A 208 -0.31 10.89 -3.59
CA MET A 208 0.59 10.40 -2.53
C MET A 208 0.05 10.75 -1.15
N ASN A 209 -0.29 12.01 -0.90
CA ASN A 209 -0.82 12.49 0.38
C ASN A 209 -2.11 11.78 0.76
N PHE A 210 -3.01 11.54 -0.20
CA PHE A 210 -4.21 10.72 0.07
C PHE A 210 -3.85 9.28 0.49
N LYS A 211 -2.86 8.65 -0.15
CA LYS A 211 -2.40 7.31 0.25
C LYS A 211 -1.81 7.31 1.65
N ILE A 212 -1.01 8.32 1.99
CA ILE A 212 -0.47 8.50 3.34
C ILE A 212 -1.61 8.69 4.36
N GLU A 213 -2.58 9.54 4.06
CA GLU A 213 -3.73 9.77 4.94
C GLU A 213 -4.53 8.48 5.21
N LEU A 214 -4.71 7.62 4.21
CA LEU A 214 -5.31 6.30 4.40
C LEU A 214 -4.50 5.42 5.35
N LEU A 215 -3.17 5.46 5.25
CA LEU A 215 -2.28 4.72 6.14
C LEU A 215 -2.32 5.28 7.57
N ASP A 216 -2.38 6.61 7.74
CA ASP A 216 -2.47 7.26 9.04
C ASP A 216 -3.75 6.88 9.78
N ARG A 217 -4.87 6.80 9.06
CA ARG A 217 -6.17 6.37 9.60
C ARG A 217 -6.20 4.91 10.02
N ASN A 218 -5.45 4.04 9.34
CA ASN A 218 -5.46 2.62 9.63
C ASN A 218 -4.61 2.30 10.87
N PRO A 219 -5.13 1.51 11.83
CA PRO A 219 -4.29 0.98 12.89
C PRO A 219 -3.25 0.03 12.29
N TYR A 220 -2.02 0.16 12.76
CA TYR A 220 -1.01 -0.87 12.54
C TYR A 220 -0.96 -1.75 13.77
N SER A 221 -0.56 -3.00 13.64
CA SER A 221 -0.42 -3.84 14.83
C SER A 221 0.76 -4.79 14.78
N VAL A 222 1.25 -5.11 15.97
CA VAL A 222 2.11 -6.27 16.21
C VAL A 222 1.25 -7.34 16.85
N TYR A 223 1.18 -8.51 16.22
CA TYR A 223 0.39 -9.64 16.68
C TYR A 223 1.29 -10.77 17.17
N LEU A 224 0.83 -11.45 18.22
CA LEU A 224 1.36 -12.70 18.71
C LEU A 224 0.35 -13.80 18.39
N VAL A 225 0.75 -14.78 17.59
CA VAL A 225 -0.09 -15.88 17.13
C VAL A 225 0.45 -17.19 17.70
N GLY A 226 -0.46 -18.04 18.15
CA GLY A 226 -0.19 -19.41 18.57
C GLY A 226 -0.53 -20.41 17.47
N VAL A 227 0.30 -21.42 17.31
CA VAL A 227 0.02 -22.62 16.50
C VAL A 227 -0.11 -23.79 17.44
N LEU A 228 -1.32 -24.37 17.49
CA LEU A 228 -1.61 -25.51 18.33
C LEU A 228 -1.14 -26.81 17.66
N GLY A 229 -0.46 -27.65 18.43
CA GLY A 229 0.06 -28.94 17.99
C GLY A 229 -1.04 -29.95 17.68
N LEU A 230 -0.65 -31.06 17.05
CA LEU A 230 -1.56 -32.10 16.57
C LEU A 230 -2.42 -32.76 17.66
N LYS A 231 -2.06 -32.59 18.93
CA LYS A 231 -2.85 -33.10 20.07
C LYS A 231 -4.10 -32.28 20.37
N TYR A 232 -4.18 -31.04 19.89
CA TYR A 232 -5.35 -30.19 20.09
C TYR A 232 -6.53 -30.70 19.27
N LYS A 233 -7.73 -30.71 19.87
CA LYS A 233 -8.97 -31.05 19.18
C LYS A 233 -9.87 -29.84 19.12
N VAL A 234 -10.47 -29.59 17.95
CA VAL A 234 -11.42 -28.49 17.76
C VAL A 234 -12.56 -28.61 18.78
N GLY A 235 -12.89 -27.49 19.43
CA GLY A 235 -13.89 -27.42 20.51
C GLY A 235 -13.35 -27.67 21.92
N GLN A 236 -12.08 -28.08 22.06
CA GLN A 236 -11.41 -28.10 23.36
C GLN A 236 -11.12 -26.66 23.82
N ASP A 237 -11.22 -26.40 25.12
CA ASP A 237 -10.77 -25.13 25.70
C ASP A 237 -9.27 -24.91 25.42
N ILE A 238 -8.96 -23.87 24.65
CA ILE A 238 -7.62 -23.56 24.14
C ILE A 238 -6.66 -23.33 25.32
N ARG A 239 -7.12 -22.59 26.32
CA ARG A 239 -6.29 -22.22 27.47
C ARG A 239 -5.90 -23.43 28.31
N SER A 240 -6.89 -24.26 28.67
CA SER A 240 -6.67 -25.50 29.41
C SER A 240 -5.78 -26.47 28.63
N PHE A 241 -5.91 -26.51 27.30
CA PHE A 241 -5.03 -27.29 26.45
C PHE A 241 -3.58 -26.82 26.57
N ILE A 242 -3.32 -25.51 26.43
CA ILE A 242 -1.97 -24.94 26.53
C ILE A 242 -1.37 -25.18 27.92
N LYS A 243 -2.15 -24.97 29.00
CA LYS A 243 -1.69 -25.22 30.38
C LYS A 243 -1.26 -26.67 30.62
N LYS A 244 -1.95 -27.63 30.00
CA LYS A 244 -1.62 -29.07 30.09
C LYS A 244 -0.54 -29.52 29.11
N ASN A 245 -0.37 -28.82 27.99
CA ASN A 245 0.52 -29.20 26.90
C ASN A 245 1.33 -27.98 26.39
N PRO A 246 2.17 -27.36 27.22
CA PRO A 246 2.91 -26.15 26.83
C PRO A 246 3.81 -26.38 25.61
N ASN A 247 4.38 -27.58 25.48
CA ASN A 247 5.19 -27.98 24.33
C ASN A 247 4.41 -28.19 23.03
N GLN A 248 3.08 -28.13 23.06
CA GLN A 248 2.20 -28.15 21.88
C GLN A 248 1.80 -26.75 21.43
N LEU A 249 2.38 -25.69 21.99
CA LEU A 249 2.22 -24.33 21.50
C LEU A 249 3.52 -23.86 20.82
N SER A 250 3.43 -23.50 19.55
CA SER A 250 4.46 -22.69 18.88
C SER A 250 3.96 -21.26 18.72
N LEU A 251 4.85 -20.29 18.79
CA LEU A 251 4.52 -18.87 18.66
C LEU A 251 5.02 -18.31 17.33
N TYR A 252 4.28 -17.34 16.81
CA TYR A 252 4.64 -16.52 15.67
C TYR A 252 4.43 -15.06 16.04
N ILE A 253 5.45 -14.23 15.79
CA ILE A 253 5.40 -12.79 16.07
C ILE A 253 5.38 -12.08 14.73
N GLY A 254 4.36 -11.30 14.43
CA GLY A 254 4.28 -10.59 13.16
C GLY A 254 3.74 -9.18 13.30
N ARG A 255 3.77 -8.46 12.18
CA ARG A 255 3.19 -7.13 12.05
C ARG A 255 2.22 -7.05 10.88
N THR A 256 1.20 -6.22 11.03
CA THR A 256 0.28 -5.86 9.95
C THR A 256 0.15 -4.34 9.83
N VAL A 257 -0.01 -3.88 8.59
CA VAL A 257 -0.28 -2.48 8.23
C VAL A 257 -1.71 -2.29 7.74
N CYS A 258 -2.52 -3.35 7.81
CA CYS A 258 -3.92 -3.34 7.42
C CYS A 258 -4.81 -3.74 8.60
N GLN A 259 -6.12 -3.51 8.45
CA GLN A 259 -7.14 -3.76 9.48
C GLN A 259 -7.39 -5.25 9.78
N SER A 260 -6.65 -6.18 9.16
CA SER A 260 -6.81 -7.61 9.42
C SER A 260 -6.07 -8.06 10.67
N LEU A 261 -6.57 -9.12 11.33
CA LEU A 261 -5.97 -9.69 12.55
C LEU A 261 -4.53 -10.15 12.34
N VAL A 262 -4.26 -10.72 11.16
CA VAL A 262 -2.93 -11.11 10.70
C VAL A 262 -2.71 -10.58 9.28
N ASN A 263 -1.44 -10.48 8.89
CA ASN A 263 -1.09 -9.92 7.59
C ASN A 263 -1.54 -10.84 6.44
N TYR A 264 -2.07 -10.24 5.38
CA TYR A 264 -2.71 -10.97 4.28
C TYR A 264 -1.76 -11.90 3.50
N HIS A 265 -0.45 -11.67 3.50
CA HIS A 265 0.50 -12.57 2.81
C HIS A 265 0.45 -14.02 3.33
N HIS A 266 0.06 -14.24 4.60
CA HIS A 266 -0.14 -15.59 5.13
C HIS A 266 -1.25 -16.39 4.43
N PHE A 267 -2.09 -15.74 3.63
CA PHE A 267 -3.09 -16.43 2.83
C PHE A 267 -2.64 -16.65 1.38
N GLU A 268 -1.60 -15.96 0.90
CA GLU A 268 -1.18 -15.99 -0.51
C GLU A 268 0.11 -16.77 -0.76
N ILE A 269 0.97 -16.90 0.25
CA ILE A 269 2.27 -17.57 0.14
C ILE A 269 2.50 -18.57 1.28
N LEU A 270 3.38 -19.55 1.04
CA LEU A 270 3.81 -20.47 2.08
C LEU A 270 4.67 -19.72 3.09
N THR A 271 4.18 -19.67 4.33
CA THR A 271 4.80 -19.07 5.50
C THR A 271 4.71 -20.08 6.64
N PRO A 272 5.46 -19.95 7.73
CA PRO A 272 5.33 -20.87 8.86
C PRO A 272 3.90 -20.99 9.42
N LEU A 273 3.09 -19.91 9.34
CA LEU A 273 1.68 -19.95 9.73
C LEU A 273 0.79 -20.67 8.71
N SER A 274 0.97 -20.39 7.42
CA SER A 274 0.16 -21.00 6.37
C SER A 274 0.49 -22.47 6.16
N GLU A 275 1.76 -22.86 6.34
CA GLU A 275 2.17 -24.27 6.39
C GLU A 275 1.49 -25.03 7.53
N ALA A 276 1.48 -24.45 8.75
CA ALA A 276 0.81 -25.06 9.88
C ALA A 276 -0.70 -25.22 9.60
N ALA A 277 -1.34 -24.21 9.02
CA ALA A 277 -2.73 -24.29 8.59
C ALA A 277 -2.96 -25.39 7.53
N CYS A 278 -2.08 -25.50 6.53
CA CYS A 278 -2.14 -26.55 5.49
C CYS A 278 -1.97 -27.97 6.08
N ARG A 279 -1.27 -28.10 7.21
CA ARG A 279 -1.15 -29.34 7.99
C ARG A 279 -2.36 -29.60 8.91
N GLY A 280 -3.41 -28.77 8.83
CA GLY A 280 -4.63 -28.90 9.63
C GLY A 280 -4.47 -28.43 11.08
N GLN A 281 -3.42 -27.68 11.41
CA GLN A 281 -3.23 -27.15 12.76
C GLN A 281 -4.12 -25.93 13.00
N THR A 282 -4.60 -25.77 14.24
CA THR A 282 -5.38 -24.60 14.63
C THR A 282 -4.47 -23.42 14.93
N ILE A 283 -4.77 -22.28 14.33
CA ILE A 283 -4.04 -21.01 14.49
C ILE A 283 -4.88 -20.08 15.35
N ILE A 284 -4.28 -19.47 16.38
CA ILE A 284 -4.96 -18.62 17.35
C ILE A 284 -4.28 -17.27 17.52
N LEU A 285 -5.04 -16.19 17.64
CA LEU A 285 -4.54 -14.86 17.98
C LEU A 285 -4.41 -14.74 19.50
N LEU A 286 -3.20 -14.74 20.03
CA LEU A 286 -2.96 -14.60 21.47
C LEU A 286 -2.97 -13.14 21.90
N ASN A 287 -2.50 -12.23 21.05
CA ASN A 287 -2.55 -10.79 21.32
C ASN A 287 -2.38 -9.96 20.04
N SER A 288 -2.96 -8.77 20.02
CA SER A 288 -2.64 -7.71 19.06
C SER A 288 -2.43 -6.39 19.78
N THR A 289 -1.27 -5.76 19.57
CA THR A 289 -0.99 -4.40 20.06
C THR A 289 -1.17 -3.41 18.92
N ASN A 290 -2.17 -2.53 19.03
CA ASN A 290 -2.53 -1.58 17.97
C ASN A 290 -1.83 -0.23 18.16
N PHE A 291 -1.43 0.38 17.05
CA PHE A 291 -0.76 1.68 16.97
C PHE A 291 -1.55 2.61 16.06
N HIS A 292 -1.79 3.84 16.52
CA HIS A 292 -2.55 4.88 15.83
C HIS A 292 -1.70 6.14 15.59
N GLY A 293 -2.15 7.00 14.69
CA GLY A 293 -1.48 8.26 14.33
C GLY A 293 -0.65 8.16 13.04
N ASP A 294 0.37 9.01 12.96
CA ASP A 294 1.28 9.14 11.82
C ASP A 294 1.96 7.80 11.44
N TRP A 295 1.92 7.44 10.16
CA TRP A 295 2.41 6.16 9.64
C TRP A 295 3.90 5.97 9.90
N ARG A 296 4.72 7.03 9.86
CA ARG A 296 6.17 6.93 10.03
C ARG A 296 6.47 6.53 11.46
N ARG A 297 5.90 7.25 12.43
CA ARG A 297 6.00 6.94 13.86
C ARG A 297 5.42 5.56 14.19
N LYS A 298 4.28 5.20 13.61
CA LYS A 298 3.68 3.86 13.79
C LYS A 298 4.59 2.76 13.25
N THR A 299 5.11 2.94 12.03
CA THR A 299 6.01 1.96 11.37
C THR A 299 7.23 1.71 12.24
N GLU A 300 7.90 2.76 12.67
CA GLU A 300 9.05 2.67 13.56
C GLU A 300 8.72 1.92 14.86
N LYS A 301 7.60 2.24 15.51
CA LYS A 301 7.14 1.56 16.74
C LYS A 301 6.84 0.08 16.51
N ILE A 302 6.10 -0.29 15.45
CA ILE A 302 5.78 -1.70 15.19
C ILE A 302 7.02 -2.50 14.81
N ARG A 303 7.94 -1.94 14.00
CA ARG A 303 9.17 -2.62 13.59
C ARG A 303 10.06 -2.87 14.80
N ARG A 304 10.19 -1.87 15.67
CA ARG A 304 10.92 -2.00 16.95
C ARG A 304 10.28 -3.04 17.85
N LEU A 305 8.98 -2.96 18.13
CA LEU A 305 8.32 -3.90 19.04
C LEU A 305 8.42 -5.35 18.53
N GLU A 306 8.19 -5.57 17.23
CA GLU A 306 8.37 -6.89 16.60
C GLU A 306 9.81 -7.39 16.78
N ALA A 307 10.81 -6.57 16.45
CA ALA A 307 12.21 -6.94 16.57
C ALA A 307 12.62 -7.22 18.03
N ARG A 308 12.14 -6.42 18.99
CA ARG A 308 12.37 -6.65 20.43
C ARG A 308 11.83 -8.01 20.87
N MET A 309 10.58 -8.31 20.51
CA MET A 309 9.97 -9.60 20.86
C MET A 309 10.74 -10.75 20.22
N ILE A 310 11.14 -10.64 18.96
CA ILE A 310 11.92 -11.69 18.29
C ILE A 310 13.29 -11.88 18.96
N GLU A 311 14.01 -10.80 19.30
CA GLU A 311 15.32 -10.91 19.96
C GLU A 311 15.20 -11.58 21.33
N VAL A 312 14.25 -11.18 22.18
CA VAL A 312 13.99 -11.86 23.47
C VAL A 312 13.81 -13.35 23.26
N ALA A 313 13.06 -13.75 22.23
CA ALA A 313 12.74 -15.13 21.96
C ALA A 313 13.94 -15.93 21.39
N LEU A 314 14.80 -15.27 20.61
CA LEU A 314 16.04 -15.84 20.11
C LEU A 314 17.02 -16.08 21.26
N THR A 315 17.26 -15.07 22.09
CA THR A 315 18.12 -15.17 23.25
C THR A 315 17.62 -16.24 24.22
N ASP A 316 16.32 -16.23 24.56
CA ASP A 316 15.72 -17.24 25.45
C ASP A 316 15.94 -18.68 24.94
N LYS A 317 15.83 -18.89 23.63
CA LYS A 317 15.99 -20.22 23.00
C LYS A 317 17.41 -20.79 23.10
N GLU A 318 18.43 -19.94 23.27
CA GLU A 318 19.83 -20.36 23.41
C GLU A 318 20.10 -21.00 24.78
N PHE A 319 19.32 -20.66 25.79
CA PHE A 319 19.50 -21.13 27.16
C PHE A 319 18.57 -22.31 27.51
N GLU A 320 18.99 -23.06 28.54
CA GLU A 320 18.17 -24.12 29.15
C GLU A 320 16.80 -23.58 29.63
N PRO A 321 15.71 -24.37 29.60
CA PRO A 321 14.41 -23.89 30.09
C PRO A 321 14.44 -23.53 31.58
N VAL A 322 13.77 -22.43 31.96
CA VAL A 322 13.60 -22.10 33.38
C VAL A 322 12.56 -23.02 34.01
N PRO A 323 12.83 -23.63 35.18
CA PRO A 323 11.86 -24.48 35.86
C PRO A 323 10.51 -23.77 36.08
N GLY A 324 9.41 -24.41 35.67
CA GLY A 324 8.06 -23.87 35.81
C GLY A 324 7.64 -22.84 34.74
N LEU A 325 8.56 -22.39 33.89
CA LEU A 325 8.26 -21.47 32.79
C LEU A 325 8.34 -22.21 31.44
N PRO A 326 7.24 -22.28 30.67
CA PRO A 326 7.27 -22.83 29.33
C PRO A 326 8.19 -22.05 28.38
N GLN A 327 9.13 -22.77 27.77
CA GLN A 327 9.91 -22.26 26.65
C GLN A 327 9.24 -22.67 25.33
N TYR A 328 8.69 -21.71 24.58
CA TYR A 328 7.92 -21.98 23.37
C TYR A 328 8.80 -21.99 22.11
N ASN A 329 8.40 -22.77 21.10
CA ASN A 329 9.06 -22.76 19.81
C ASN A 329 8.60 -21.55 18.97
N ILE A 330 9.54 -20.73 18.52
CA ILE A 330 9.26 -19.55 17.69
C ILE A 330 9.41 -19.89 16.21
N LEU A 331 8.36 -19.65 15.44
CA LEU A 331 8.28 -20.07 14.05
C LEU A 331 9.01 -19.14 13.07
N ASN A 332 9.26 -17.87 13.43
CA ASN A 332 9.77 -16.85 12.51
C ASN A 332 11.07 -16.16 12.98
N SER A 333 12.04 -16.97 13.37
CA SER A 333 13.33 -16.57 13.96
C SER A 333 14.33 -15.88 13.01
N ARG A 334 13.93 -15.45 11.80
CA ARG A 334 14.83 -14.87 10.76
C ARG A 334 14.46 -13.43 10.33
N ARG A 335 13.78 -12.63 11.17
CA ARG A 335 13.42 -11.24 10.84
C ARG A 335 14.42 -10.20 11.34
N GLU A 336 14.40 -9.03 10.71
CA GLU A 336 15.34 -7.90 10.81
C GLU A 336 15.55 -7.37 12.25
N THR A 337 16.53 -7.94 12.96
CA THR A 337 17.08 -7.41 14.22
C THR A 337 17.77 -6.04 14.02
N SER A 338 18.09 -5.68 12.77
CA SER A 338 18.61 -4.35 12.40
C SER A 338 17.69 -3.19 12.80
N ASN A 339 16.39 -3.43 13.03
CA ASN A 339 15.48 -2.39 13.55
C ASN A 339 15.79 -1.96 15.00
N LEU A 340 16.67 -2.68 15.69
CA LEU A 340 17.17 -2.35 17.03
C LEU A 340 18.52 -1.60 16.99
N ALA A 341 19.11 -1.41 15.81
CA ALA A 341 20.45 -0.82 15.64
C ALA A 341 20.61 0.57 16.27
N ASN A 342 19.53 1.35 16.27
CA ASN A 342 19.52 2.74 16.73
C ASN A 342 19.02 2.89 18.17
N LEU A 343 18.87 1.79 18.92
CA LEU A 343 18.53 1.84 20.33
C LEU A 343 19.80 2.07 21.17
N ASP A 344 19.62 2.75 22.30
CA ASP A 344 20.65 2.88 23.32
C ASP A 344 20.98 1.52 23.96
N ASP A 345 22.20 1.45 24.52
CA ASP A 345 22.77 0.24 25.10
C ASP A 345 21.92 -0.29 26.26
N GLU A 346 21.35 0.60 27.07
CA GLU A 346 20.50 0.25 28.20
C GLU A 346 19.25 -0.50 27.72
N THR A 347 18.58 0.02 26.69
CA THR A 347 17.41 -0.63 26.09
C THR A 347 17.76 -1.99 25.48
N ILE A 348 18.91 -2.10 24.82
CA ILE A 348 19.37 -3.38 24.25
C ILE A 348 19.68 -4.38 25.37
N ALA A 349 20.33 -3.93 26.43
CA ALA A 349 20.63 -4.73 27.62
C ALA A 349 19.35 -5.27 28.27
N GLU A 350 18.30 -4.45 28.45
CA GLU A 350 17.01 -4.90 28.98
C GLU A 350 16.34 -6.01 28.13
N ILE A 351 16.46 -5.91 26.80
CA ILE A 351 15.90 -6.90 25.87
C ILE A 351 16.65 -8.24 26.03
N ILE A 352 17.97 -8.18 26.05
CA ILE A 352 18.84 -9.36 26.20
C ILE A 352 18.66 -9.98 27.58
N GLU A 353 18.63 -9.18 28.64
CA GLU A 353 18.44 -9.63 30.02
C GLU A 353 17.16 -10.45 30.16
N LYS A 354 16.05 -10.01 29.56
CA LYS A 354 14.79 -10.77 29.54
C LYS A 354 14.93 -12.13 28.86
N GLY A 355 15.74 -12.23 27.81
CA GLY A 355 16.03 -13.51 27.17
C GLY A 355 16.90 -14.42 28.02
N VAL A 356 17.98 -13.88 28.61
CA VAL A 356 18.93 -14.60 29.48
C VAL A 356 18.25 -15.13 30.73
N THR A 357 17.40 -14.33 31.37
CA THR A 357 16.66 -14.70 32.59
C THR A 357 15.46 -15.61 32.33
N GLY A 358 14.98 -15.62 31.08
CA GLY A 358 13.83 -16.41 30.63
C GLY A 358 12.53 -15.62 30.80
N VAL A 359 11.55 -15.91 29.94
CA VAL A 359 10.38 -15.05 29.83
C VAL A 359 9.05 -15.80 29.82
N LYS A 360 8.10 -15.27 30.58
CA LYS A 360 6.71 -15.71 30.53
C LYS A 360 6.01 -15.02 29.36
N TRP A 361 5.85 -15.73 28.24
CA TRP A 361 5.26 -15.13 27.03
C TRP A 361 3.79 -14.75 27.18
N ILE A 362 2.99 -15.64 27.78
CA ILE A 362 1.54 -15.50 27.89
C ILE A 362 1.06 -15.78 29.31
N CYS A 363 0.10 -14.99 29.76
CA CYS A 363 -0.61 -15.26 31.01
C CYS A 363 -1.70 -16.32 30.78
N LEU A 364 -1.65 -17.38 31.57
CA LEU A 364 -2.63 -18.48 31.57
C LEU A 364 -3.58 -18.43 32.77
N GLU A 365 -3.68 -17.29 33.46
CA GLU A 365 -4.59 -17.05 34.59
C GLU A 365 -5.89 -16.36 34.13
N GLU A 366 -7.00 -16.60 34.84
CA GLU A 366 -8.35 -16.07 34.46
C GLU A 366 -8.43 -14.58 34.77
N THR A 367 -7.88 -14.25 35.93
CA THR A 367 -7.75 -12.90 36.46
C THR A 367 -6.29 -12.75 36.85
N CYS A 368 -5.58 -11.83 36.21
CA CYS A 368 -4.22 -11.44 36.59
C CYS A 368 -4.22 -9.93 36.75
N ASP A 369 -3.92 -9.47 37.98
CA ASP A 369 -3.83 -8.03 38.29
C ASP A 369 -2.39 -7.52 38.15
N ASP A 370 -1.39 -8.37 38.39
CA ASP A 370 0.03 -8.02 38.24
C ASP A 370 0.89 -9.28 38.04
N CYS A 371 1.09 -9.69 36.78
CA CYS A 371 1.99 -10.79 36.45
C CYS A 371 2.94 -10.40 35.33
N ASP A 372 4.13 -11.01 35.37
CA ASP A 372 5.30 -10.78 34.52
C ASP A 372 5.15 -11.26 33.07
N ALA A 373 3.94 -11.66 32.65
CA ALA A 373 3.71 -12.14 31.31
C ALA A 373 3.82 -11.00 30.28
N ILE A 374 4.55 -11.23 29.17
CA ILE A 374 4.64 -10.25 28.06
C ILE A 374 3.24 -9.89 27.57
N ARG A 375 2.37 -10.90 27.42
CA ARG A 375 1.01 -10.74 26.88
C ARG A 375 -0.06 -11.42 27.73
N HIS A 376 -1.23 -10.79 27.75
CA HIS A 376 -2.44 -11.26 28.39
C HIS A 376 -3.50 -11.55 27.31
N PRO A 377 -3.66 -12.80 26.87
CA PRO A 377 -4.71 -13.15 25.91
C PRO A 377 -6.10 -12.95 26.50
N ARG A 378 -7.03 -12.49 25.66
CA ARG A 378 -8.43 -12.31 26.03
C ARG A 378 -9.16 -13.64 25.89
N TRP A 379 -9.03 -14.49 26.90
CA TRP A 379 -9.55 -15.87 26.89
C TRP A 379 -11.08 -15.96 26.77
N ASP A 380 -11.79 -14.85 26.96
CA ASP A 380 -13.23 -14.68 26.76
C ASP A 380 -13.65 -14.50 25.29
N GLU A 381 -12.69 -14.24 24.39
CA GLU A 381 -12.95 -14.04 22.95
C GLU A 381 -12.67 -15.30 22.12
N ASP A 382 -13.26 -15.36 20.92
CA ASP A 382 -12.86 -16.37 19.93
C ASP A 382 -11.48 -16.02 19.38
N LEU A 383 -10.48 -16.80 19.80
CA LEU A 383 -9.10 -16.60 19.41
C LEU A 383 -8.78 -17.22 18.05
N VAL A 384 -9.65 -18.06 17.47
CA VAL A 384 -9.32 -18.83 16.27
C VAL A 384 -9.25 -17.92 15.05
N ILE A 385 -8.13 -18.01 14.31
CA ILE A 385 -7.96 -17.32 13.04
C ILE A 385 -8.41 -18.25 11.90
N ASP A 386 -9.38 -17.80 11.11
CA ASP A 386 -9.79 -18.52 9.92
C ASP A 386 -8.69 -18.46 8.83
N MET A 387 -8.01 -19.58 8.66
CA MET A 387 -6.97 -19.79 7.64
C MET A 387 -7.48 -20.55 6.42
N SER A 388 -8.80 -20.69 6.23
CA SER A 388 -9.40 -21.40 5.09
C SER A 388 -8.89 -20.90 3.74
N LYS A 389 -8.67 -19.59 3.60
CA LYS A 389 -8.10 -18.99 2.40
C LYS A 389 -6.70 -19.51 2.07
N ALA A 390 -5.89 -19.92 3.05
CA ALA A 390 -4.55 -20.45 2.80
C ALA A 390 -4.57 -21.89 2.27
N MET A 391 -5.71 -22.61 2.32
CA MET A 391 -5.78 -24.02 1.94
C MET A 391 -5.48 -24.28 0.46
N HIS A 392 -5.67 -23.29 -0.43
CA HIS A 392 -5.27 -23.41 -1.82
C HIS A 392 -3.75 -23.56 -2.01
N LEU A 393 -2.95 -23.25 -0.97
CA LEU A 393 -1.50 -23.43 -0.98
C LEU A 393 -1.09 -24.87 -0.67
N LYS A 394 -2.01 -25.75 -0.28
CA LYS A 394 -1.72 -27.13 0.08
C LYS A 394 -1.06 -27.90 -1.07
N GLU A 395 -1.52 -27.68 -2.30
CA GLU A 395 -0.94 -28.26 -3.52
C GLU A 395 0.52 -27.84 -3.71
N LYS A 396 0.88 -26.59 -3.36
CA LYS A 396 2.28 -26.11 -3.41
C LYS A 396 3.13 -26.77 -2.34
N MET A 397 2.56 -27.08 -1.17
CA MET A 397 3.28 -27.74 -0.08
C MET A 397 3.64 -29.19 -0.43
N GLU A 398 2.79 -29.90 -1.19
CA GLU A 398 3.04 -31.28 -1.63
C GLU A 398 4.20 -31.38 -2.63
N GLN A 399 4.57 -30.28 -3.29
CA GLN A 399 5.69 -30.21 -4.24
C GLN A 399 7.03 -29.81 -3.60
N VAL A 400 7.01 -29.34 -2.35
CA VAL A 400 8.23 -28.97 -1.63
C VAL A 400 8.66 -30.17 -0.79
N GLU A 401 9.72 -30.86 -1.22
CA GLU A 401 10.45 -31.75 -0.31
C GLU A 401 10.92 -30.91 0.87
N LEU A 402 10.28 -31.12 2.02
CA LEU A 402 10.64 -30.41 3.23
C LEU A 402 12.10 -30.72 3.54
N PRO A 403 12.99 -29.72 3.68
CA PRO A 403 14.29 -29.98 4.28
C PRO A 403 14.02 -30.64 5.62
N GLY A 404 14.49 -31.89 5.77
CA GLY A 404 14.35 -32.65 7.00
C GLY A 404 14.76 -31.76 8.17
N ARG A 405 13.98 -31.78 9.26
CA ARG A 405 14.20 -30.96 10.47
C ARG A 405 15.70 -30.83 10.71
N GLY A 406 16.24 -29.67 10.39
CA GLY A 406 17.65 -29.35 10.61
C GLY A 406 17.89 -29.38 12.11
N HIS A 407 18.25 -30.54 12.63
CA HIS A 407 18.80 -30.70 13.95
C HIS A 407 20.22 -30.17 13.91
N SER A 408 20.38 -28.86 14.08
CA SER A 408 21.50 -28.39 14.88
C SER A 408 20.97 -28.16 16.29
N SER A 409 20.87 -29.26 17.06
CA SER A 409 20.85 -29.12 18.51
C SER A 409 22.24 -28.61 18.91
N ARG A 410 22.47 -27.31 18.75
CA ARG A 410 23.49 -26.65 19.57
C ARG A 410 23.12 -26.99 21.01
N GLU A 411 24.10 -27.46 21.77
CA GLU A 411 23.95 -27.62 23.21
C GLU A 411 23.46 -26.28 23.76
N LYS A 412 22.38 -26.34 24.56
CA LYS A 412 21.84 -25.14 25.18
C LYS A 412 22.82 -24.65 26.24
N LEU A 413 22.95 -23.34 26.35
CA LEU A 413 23.77 -22.71 27.38
C LEU A 413 23.07 -22.83 28.74
N THR A 414 23.85 -23.10 29.78
CA THR A 414 23.35 -23.01 31.16
C THR A 414 22.97 -21.56 31.48
N ARG A 415 21.85 -21.36 32.17
CA ARG A 415 21.47 -20.00 32.58
C ARG A 415 22.37 -19.46 33.69
N PRO A 416 22.73 -18.17 33.67
CA PRO A 416 23.36 -17.52 34.81
C PRO A 416 22.49 -17.62 36.06
N ILE A 417 23.11 -17.93 37.21
CA ILE A 417 22.41 -18.20 38.48
C ILE A 417 22.42 -16.98 39.41
N SER A 418 23.33 -16.02 39.20
CA SER A 418 23.47 -14.80 40.00
C SER A 418 23.26 -13.55 39.16
N GLN A 419 22.82 -12.45 39.79
CA GLN A 419 22.61 -11.19 39.09
C GLN A 419 23.91 -10.63 38.48
N ALA A 420 25.06 -10.86 39.13
CA ALA A 420 26.35 -10.47 38.58
C ALA A 420 26.68 -11.24 37.28
N ALA A 421 26.40 -12.55 37.24
CA ALA A 421 26.60 -13.36 36.04
C ALA A 421 25.58 -13.03 34.94
N VAL A 422 24.36 -12.65 35.29
CA VAL A 422 23.38 -12.11 34.32
C VAL A 422 23.92 -10.83 33.69
N HIS A 423 24.43 -9.90 34.50
CA HIS A 423 24.98 -8.63 34.01
C HIS A 423 26.17 -8.84 33.08
N GLU A 424 27.12 -9.71 33.46
CA GLU A 424 28.29 -10.05 32.63
C GLU A 424 27.87 -10.66 31.29
N GLU A 425 26.95 -11.63 31.30
CA GLU A 425 26.43 -12.23 30.06
C GLU A 425 25.72 -11.19 29.19
N VAL A 426 24.90 -10.31 29.79
CA VAL A 426 24.20 -9.24 29.06
C VAL A 426 25.20 -8.29 28.41
N GLU A 427 26.25 -7.87 29.10
CA GLU A 427 27.30 -7.01 28.53
C GLU A 427 27.98 -7.67 27.33
N VAL A 428 28.37 -8.94 27.45
CA VAL A 428 28.98 -9.71 26.35
C VAL A 428 28.03 -9.74 25.14
N ARG A 429 26.76 -10.07 25.36
CA ARG A 429 25.76 -10.16 24.28
C ARG A 429 25.43 -8.82 23.65
N VAL A 430 25.41 -7.72 24.40
CA VAL A 430 25.25 -6.36 23.82
C VAL A 430 26.39 -6.07 22.85
N GLN A 431 27.64 -6.42 23.19
CA GLN A 431 28.78 -6.22 22.30
C GLN A 431 28.69 -7.10 21.04
N GLU A 432 28.37 -8.39 21.20
CA GLU A 432 28.15 -9.30 20.07
C GLU A 432 27.03 -8.80 19.15
N PHE A 433 25.92 -8.34 19.74
CA PHE A 433 24.78 -7.79 19.04
C PHE A 433 25.17 -6.59 18.18
N LYS A 434 25.95 -5.65 18.74
CA LYS A 434 26.46 -4.48 18.02
C LYS A 434 27.41 -4.85 16.89
N GLN A 435 28.29 -5.82 17.10
CA GLN A 435 29.17 -6.30 16.03
C GLN A 435 28.37 -6.90 14.87
N ARG A 436 27.31 -7.66 15.18
CA ARG A 436 26.42 -8.27 14.18
C ARG A 436 25.64 -7.24 13.34
N ILE A 437 25.33 -6.07 13.90
CA ILE A 437 24.47 -5.06 13.25
C ILE A 437 25.24 -4.02 12.42
N ARG A 438 26.54 -3.83 12.67
CA ARG A 438 27.35 -2.73 12.10
C ARG A 438 27.63 -2.78 10.59
N SER A 439 27.03 -3.66 9.78
CA SER A 439 27.43 -3.81 8.35
C SER A 439 26.32 -4.23 7.37
N SER A 440 25.10 -3.71 7.51
CA SER A 440 24.09 -3.90 6.45
C SER A 440 24.14 -2.78 5.41
N THR A 441 24.91 -2.98 4.34
CA THR A 441 24.79 -2.17 3.12
C THR A 441 23.53 -2.57 2.37
N TYR A 442 22.72 -1.59 1.97
CA TYR A 442 21.55 -1.82 1.14
C TYR A 442 21.84 -1.42 -0.29
N TYR A 443 21.20 -2.09 -1.24
CA TYR A 443 21.44 -1.83 -2.66
C TYR A 443 20.13 -1.59 -3.38
N THR A 444 20.10 -0.58 -4.23
CA THR A 444 19.11 -0.48 -5.30
C THR A 444 19.70 -1.11 -6.55
N TYR A 445 18.90 -1.85 -7.31
CA TYR A 445 19.35 -2.41 -8.57
C TYR A 445 18.33 -2.13 -9.67
N THR A 446 18.85 -2.06 -10.90
CA THR A 446 18.06 -1.97 -12.13
C THR A 446 18.29 -3.24 -12.95
N VAL A 447 17.20 -3.86 -13.39
CA VAL A 447 17.21 -5.04 -14.24
C VAL A 447 16.49 -4.75 -15.53
N ILE A 448 17.06 -5.14 -16.66
CA ILE A 448 16.34 -5.24 -17.93
C ILE A 448 15.99 -6.71 -18.20
N VAL A 449 14.94 -6.94 -18.97
CA VAL A 449 14.53 -8.29 -19.37
C VAL A 449 14.56 -8.41 -20.88
N THR A 450 15.18 -9.46 -21.40
CA THR A 450 15.25 -9.76 -22.83
C THR A 450 14.48 -11.02 -23.17
N ASP A 451 14.06 -11.12 -24.44
CA ASP A 451 13.45 -12.32 -25.00
C ASP A 451 14.54 -13.28 -25.49
N ASN A 452 14.48 -14.54 -25.06
CA ASN A 452 15.45 -15.56 -25.44
C ASN A 452 15.39 -15.91 -26.93
N ASP A 453 14.25 -15.63 -27.59
CA ASP A 453 14.11 -15.79 -29.05
C ASP A 453 14.82 -14.67 -29.81
N GLN A 454 15.06 -13.52 -29.17
CA GLN A 454 15.70 -12.35 -29.78
C GLN A 454 17.14 -12.14 -29.33
N PHE A 455 17.50 -12.65 -28.15
CA PHE A 455 18.82 -12.49 -27.53
C PHE A 455 19.20 -13.82 -26.89
N ASP A 456 20.34 -14.39 -27.30
CA ASP A 456 20.76 -15.71 -26.82
C ASP A 456 21.08 -15.64 -25.31
N PRO A 457 20.37 -16.40 -24.46
CA PRO A 457 20.58 -16.37 -23.00
C PRO A 457 21.95 -16.91 -22.56
N SER A 458 22.71 -17.56 -23.45
CA SER A 458 24.07 -18.01 -23.18
C SER A 458 25.12 -16.91 -23.33
N GLN A 459 24.74 -15.77 -23.92
CA GLN A 459 25.63 -14.62 -24.10
C GLN A 459 25.81 -13.83 -22.79
N THR A 460 26.89 -13.07 -22.72
CA THR A 460 27.16 -12.20 -21.57
C THR A 460 26.18 -11.03 -21.52
N ALA A 461 25.97 -10.46 -20.33
CA ALA A 461 25.14 -9.26 -20.15
C ALA A 461 25.59 -8.09 -21.05
N GLU A 462 26.91 -7.91 -21.16
CA GLU A 462 27.56 -6.91 -22.03
C GLU A 462 27.23 -7.15 -23.51
N GLU A 463 27.33 -8.40 -23.98
CA GLU A 463 27.03 -8.78 -25.36
C GLU A 463 25.57 -8.47 -25.72
N ILE A 464 24.64 -8.85 -24.84
CA ILE A 464 23.22 -8.57 -25.03
C ILE A 464 22.94 -7.07 -25.04
N CYS A 465 23.56 -6.29 -24.14
CA CYS A 465 23.42 -4.84 -24.13
C CYS A 465 23.97 -4.19 -25.42
N ARG A 466 25.09 -4.70 -25.96
CA ARG A 466 25.64 -4.22 -27.22
C ARG A 466 24.71 -4.50 -28.40
N GLN A 467 24.14 -5.70 -28.48
CA GLN A 467 23.16 -6.02 -29.52
C GLN A 467 21.90 -5.15 -29.45
N ILE A 468 21.43 -4.83 -28.24
CA ILE A 468 20.33 -3.86 -28.06
C ILE A 468 20.73 -2.50 -28.64
N LEU A 469 21.96 -2.06 -28.43
CA LEU A 469 22.47 -0.79 -28.95
C LEU A 469 22.65 -0.78 -30.47
N GLU A 470 23.09 -1.89 -31.06
CA GLU A 470 23.26 -2.02 -32.50
C GLU A 470 21.90 -2.05 -33.22
N ARG A 471 20.95 -2.83 -32.68
CA ARG A 471 19.61 -3.00 -33.27
C ARG A 471 18.70 -1.80 -33.11
N LYS A 472 18.98 -0.88 -32.17
CA LYS A 472 18.11 0.30 -31.95
C LYS A 472 17.96 1.20 -33.17
N GLU A 473 18.93 1.18 -34.09
CA GLU A 473 18.89 2.01 -35.30
C GLU A 473 18.00 1.40 -36.39
N GLU A 474 17.75 0.09 -36.30
CA GLU A 474 17.04 -0.70 -37.30
C GLU A 474 15.64 -1.14 -36.85
N GLU A 475 15.46 -1.34 -35.54
CA GLU A 475 14.26 -1.94 -34.94
C GLU A 475 13.74 -1.19 -33.71
N ASP A 476 12.41 -1.19 -33.57
CA ASP A 476 11.73 -0.71 -32.37
C ASP A 476 11.77 -1.78 -31.28
N LEU A 477 12.77 -1.69 -30.38
CA LEU A 477 12.97 -2.66 -29.31
C LEU A 477 12.17 -2.29 -28.07
N GLN A 478 11.30 -3.18 -27.60
CA GLN A 478 10.58 -3.02 -26.34
C GLN A 478 11.24 -3.85 -25.24
N ILE A 479 11.91 -3.18 -24.30
CA ILE A 479 12.72 -3.79 -23.26
C ILE A 479 12.10 -3.53 -21.89
N PRO A 480 11.54 -4.54 -21.21
CA PRO A 480 11.04 -4.36 -19.86
C PRO A 480 12.14 -4.02 -18.85
N VAL A 481 11.85 -3.13 -17.90
CA VAL A 481 12.76 -2.66 -16.84
C VAL A 481 12.14 -2.85 -15.47
N TYR A 482 12.93 -3.29 -14.50
CA TYR A 482 12.54 -3.45 -13.11
C TYR A 482 13.53 -2.75 -12.18
N PHE A 483 13.02 -2.06 -11.17
CA PHE A 483 13.80 -1.47 -10.09
C PHE A 483 13.49 -2.19 -8.78
N GLY A 484 14.51 -2.47 -7.98
CA GLY A 484 14.35 -3.18 -6.71
C GLY A 484 15.34 -2.76 -5.63
N VAL A 485 15.02 -3.06 -4.37
CA VAL A 485 15.92 -2.92 -3.21
C VAL A 485 16.22 -4.27 -2.58
N LYS A 486 17.50 -4.51 -2.26
CA LYS A 486 18.02 -5.72 -1.59
C LYS A 486 19.01 -5.37 -0.48
N SER A 487 19.26 -6.33 0.40
CA SER A 487 20.25 -6.23 1.50
C SER A 487 21.55 -7.00 1.23
N THR A 488 21.65 -7.66 0.08
CA THR A 488 22.82 -8.44 -0.39
C THR A 488 23.11 -8.06 -1.84
N ASP A 489 24.30 -8.32 -2.36
CA ASP A 489 24.68 -7.87 -3.71
C ASP A 489 24.11 -8.76 -4.86
N GLU A 490 23.38 -9.83 -4.54
CA GLU A 490 22.78 -10.73 -5.55
C GLU A 490 21.26 -10.52 -5.64
N ALA A 491 20.72 -10.20 -6.83
CA ALA A 491 19.29 -9.95 -7.04
C ALA A 491 18.45 -11.23 -7.25
N SER A 492 19.08 -12.36 -7.58
CA SER A 492 18.42 -13.63 -7.95
C SER A 492 17.50 -14.16 -6.85
N ALA A 493 17.98 -14.25 -5.61
CA ALA A 493 17.25 -14.82 -4.48
C ALA A 493 15.91 -14.11 -4.19
N HIS A 494 15.76 -12.83 -4.56
CA HIS A 494 14.53 -12.06 -4.33
C HIS A 494 13.42 -12.34 -5.36
N HIS A 495 13.70 -13.07 -6.43
CA HIS A 495 12.77 -13.25 -7.56
C HIS A 495 12.38 -14.70 -7.83
N GLU A 496 13.11 -15.68 -7.28
CA GLU A 496 12.87 -17.12 -7.45
C GLU A 496 11.45 -17.56 -7.09
N GLU A 497 10.84 -16.94 -6.07
CA GLU A 497 9.48 -17.30 -5.63
C GLU A 497 8.37 -16.76 -6.55
N GLY A 498 8.67 -15.93 -7.55
CA GLY A 498 7.67 -15.41 -8.48
C GLY A 498 6.68 -14.43 -7.86
N LEU A 499 7.08 -13.76 -6.78
CA LEU A 499 6.24 -12.83 -6.05
C LEU A 499 6.30 -11.41 -6.63
N THR A 500 7.44 -11.02 -7.20
CA THR A 500 7.62 -9.75 -7.88
C THR A 500 7.11 -9.81 -9.31
N SER A 501 6.83 -8.66 -9.94
CA SER A 501 6.50 -8.60 -11.37
C SER A 501 7.57 -9.25 -12.23
N LEU A 502 8.85 -9.03 -11.88
CA LEU A 502 10.00 -9.65 -12.54
C LEU A 502 9.98 -11.17 -12.38
N GLY A 503 9.81 -11.68 -11.15
CA GLY A 503 9.75 -13.12 -10.90
C GLY A 503 8.57 -13.79 -11.62
N LYS A 504 7.40 -13.13 -11.69
CA LYS A 504 6.25 -13.62 -12.46
C LYS A 504 6.55 -13.72 -13.95
N LEU A 505 7.23 -12.72 -14.50
CA LEU A 505 7.63 -12.69 -15.91
C LEU A 505 8.64 -13.82 -16.20
N LEU A 506 9.66 -13.99 -15.37
CA LEU A 506 10.67 -15.04 -15.56
C LEU A 506 10.10 -16.46 -15.45
N LYS A 507 9.10 -16.67 -14.56
CA LYS A 507 8.43 -17.98 -14.44
C LYS A 507 7.63 -18.41 -15.66
N GLN A 508 7.27 -17.48 -16.56
CA GLN A 508 6.61 -17.82 -17.82
C GLN A 508 7.56 -18.52 -18.80
N GLY A 509 8.88 -18.48 -18.55
CA GLY A 509 9.90 -19.04 -19.42
C GLY A 509 10.22 -18.13 -20.62
N GLY A 510 11.30 -18.45 -21.34
CA GLY A 510 11.69 -17.74 -22.57
C GLY A 510 12.21 -16.31 -22.38
N LYS A 511 12.52 -15.89 -21.15
CA LYS A 511 13.03 -14.56 -20.84
C LYS A 511 14.30 -14.64 -20.00
N THR A 512 15.19 -13.66 -20.18
CA THR A 512 16.43 -13.52 -19.39
C THR A 512 16.45 -12.17 -18.69
N ALA A 513 16.77 -12.17 -17.39
CA ALA A 513 16.93 -10.95 -16.60
C ALA A 513 18.40 -10.58 -16.48
N ILE A 514 18.72 -9.32 -16.78
CA ILE A 514 20.07 -8.78 -16.76
C ILE A 514 20.12 -7.61 -15.79
N GLN A 515 20.90 -7.73 -14.72
CA GLN A 515 21.16 -6.63 -13.80
C GLN A 515 22.17 -5.68 -14.43
N ILE A 516 21.75 -4.45 -14.72
CA ILE A 516 22.55 -3.45 -15.45
C ILE A 516 23.12 -2.35 -14.54
N SER A 517 22.60 -2.21 -13.32
CA SER A 517 23.10 -1.20 -12.39
C SER A 517 22.82 -1.60 -10.96
N THR A 518 23.74 -1.25 -10.06
CA THR A 518 23.58 -1.34 -8.61
C THR A 518 24.12 -0.07 -7.97
N SER A 519 23.42 0.46 -6.96
CA SER A 519 23.87 1.59 -6.15
C SER A 519 23.73 1.23 -4.67
N SER A 520 24.75 1.54 -3.87
CA SER A 520 24.80 1.20 -2.45
C SER A 520 24.35 2.36 -1.56
N PHE A 521 23.72 2.01 -0.43
CA PHE A 521 23.19 2.96 0.54
C PHE A 521 23.44 2.47 1.97
N ALA A 522 23.70 3.42 2.86
CA ALA A 522 23.92 3.16 4.28
C ALA A 522 22.66 2.65 5.00
N THR A 523 21.46 2.99 4.49
CA THR A 523 20.20 2.57 5.10
C THR A 523 19.19 2.10 4.07
N ARG A 524 18.28 1.23 4.50
CA ARG A 524 17.17 0.76 3.68
C ARG A 524 16.26 1.90 3.22
N ASP A 525 16.02 2.88 4.08
CA ASP A 525 15.11 3.98 3.77
C ASP A 525 15.67 4.86 2.65
N LEU A 526 16.99 5.10 2.63
CA LEU A 526 17.66 5.77 1.51
C LEU A 526 17.56 4.97 0.21
N ALA A 527 17.85 3.66 0.26
CA ALA A 527 17.68 2.78 -0.90
C ALA A 527 16.23 2.78 -1.43
N ARG A 528 15.24 2.79 -0.54
CA ARG A 528 13.81 2.82 -0.92
C ARG A 528 13.37 4.17 -1.48
N ARG A 529 13.95 5.29 -1.01
CA ARG A 529 13.74 6.62 -1.62
C ARG A 529 14.23 6.64 -3.06
N ASP A 530 15.45 6.15 -3.30
CA ASP A 530 16.01 6.06 -4.64
C ASP A 530 15.18 5.14 -5.57
N GLU A 531 14.78 3.95 -5.10
CA GLU A 531 13.87 3.06 -5.84
C GLU A 531 12.56 3.77 -6.21
N ALA A 532 11.94 4.51 -5.28
CA ALA A 532 10.71 5.24 -5.55
C ALA A 532 10.91 6.33 -6.61
N LEU A 533 12.01 7.09 -6.56
CA LEU A 533 12.33 8.11 -7.56
C LEU A 533 12.55 7.49 -8.96
N ARG A 534 13.27 6.36 -9.05
CA ARG A 534 13.45 5.61 -10.30
C ARG A 534 12.11 5.13 -10.87
N ILE A 535 11.24 4.57 -10.02
CA ILE A 535 9.90 4.12 -10.44
C ILE A 535 9.05 5.30 -10.90
N LEU A 536 9.10 6.45 -10.21
CA LEU A 536 8.37 7.66 -10.61
C LEU A 536 8.82 8.13 -11.99
N HIS A 537 10.13 8.31 -12.19
CA HIS A 537 10.72 8.75 -13.46
C HIS A 537 10.39 7.77 -14.59
N ALA A 538 10.62 6.47 -14.39
CA ALA A 538 10.31 5.45 -15.38
C ALA A 538 8.81 5.40 -15.72
N SER A 539 7.95 5.44 -14.70
CA SER A 539 6.51 5.46 -14.91
C SER A 539 6.07 6.69 -15.69
N LEU A 540 6.64 7.87 -15.45
CA LEU A 540 6.27 9.09 -16.18
C LEU A 540 6.88 9.17 -17.58
N SER A 541 8.12 8.73 -17.76
CA SER A 541 8.80 8.71 -19.06
C SER A 541 8.05 7.86 -20.09
N MET A 542 7.36 6.81 -19.65
CA MET A 542 6.50 5.99 -20.50
C MET A 542 5.34 6.77 -21.16
N ARG A 543 5.03 8.02 -20.75
CA ARG A 543 4.04 8.88 -21.44
C ARG A 543 4.53 9.33 -22.80
N PHE A 544 5.83 9.51 -22.94
CA PHE A 544 6.42 10.22 -24.05
C PHE A 544 6.83 9.23 -25.13
N ALA A 545 6.52 9.61 -26.36
CA ALA A 545 7.14 9.05 -27.54
C ALA A 545 8.65 9.17 -27.37
N THR A 546 9.37 8.06 -27.45
CA THR A 546 10.83 8.12 -27.52
C THR A 546 11.22 8.82 -28.83
N PRO A 547 12.28 9.65 -28.86
CA PRO A 547 12.81 10.21 -30.09
C PRO A 547 12.99 9.09 -31.11
N GLY A 548 12.26 9.16 -32.23
CA GLY A 548 12.04 8.03 -33.12
C GLY A 548 10.60 7.85 -33.56
N VAL A 549 9.65 7.92 -32.63
CA VAL A 549 8.24 7.59 -32.89
C VAL A 549 7.53 8.67 -33.74
N GLU A 550 7.90 9.94 -33.62
CA GLU A 550 7.32 11.03 -34.43
C GLU A 550 7.96 11.19 -35.81
N THR A 551 9.18 10.67 -35.99
CA THR A 551 9.94 10.68 -37.25
C THR A 551 9.90 9.33 -37.98
N GLY A 552 9.31 8.29 -37.37
CA GLY A 552 9.35 6.93 -37.89
C GLY A 552 10.72 6.25 -37.78
N THR A 553 11.64 6.79 -36.99
CA THR A 553 12.95 6.19 -36.77
C THR A 553 12.90 5.18 -35.61
N PRO A 554 13.47 3.97 -35.78
CA PRO A 554 13.53 2.94 -34.75
C PRO A 554 14.26 3.39 -33.47
N GLY A 555 13.94 2.78 -32.32
CA GLY A 555 14.63 3.05 -31.06
C GLY A 555 14.27 2.11 -29.91
N ILE A 556 14.89 2.34 -28.73
CA ILE A 556 14.66 1.51 -27.54
C ILE A 556 13.52 2.09 -26.69
N LYS A 557 12.58 1.24 -26.33
CA LYS A 557 11.39 1.52 -25.53
C LYS A 557 11.46 0.76 -24.22
N PHE A 558 11.81 1.46 -23.14
CA PHE A 558 11.84 0.86 -21.80
C PHE A 558 10.44 0.84 -21.16
N ASP A 559 9.99 -0.33 -20.73
CA ASP A 559 8.68 -0.55 -20.11
C ASP A 559 8.80 -0.97 -18.66
N ILE A 560 8.25 -0.18 -17.75
CA ILE A 560 8.37 -0.48 -16.32
C ILE A 560 7.55 -1.73 -15.94
N LEU A 561 8.21 -2.68 -15.28
CA LEU A 561 7.59 -3.90 -14.75
C LEU A 561 7.01 -3.70 -13.34
N ASN A 562 7.51 -2.71 -12.58
CA ASN A 562 7.00 -2.41 -11.25
C ASN A 562 5.49 -2.12 -11.30
N GLN A 563 4.68 -3.01 -10.72
CA GLN A 563 3.21 -2.89 -10.74
C GLN A 563 2.68 -1.91 -9.69
N ARG A 564 3.53 -1.50 -8.74
CA ARG A 564 3.15 -0.71 -7.59
C ARG A 564 4.20 0.36 -7.34
N MET A 565 3.72 1.55 -7.00
CA MET A 565 4.52 2.66 -6.55
C MET A 565 4.63 2.63 -5.02
N GLU A 566 5.84 2.79 -4.51
CA GLU A 566 6.11 2.91 -3.07
C GLU A 566 5.83 4.34 -2.59
N TRP A 567 4.55 4.72 -2.51
CA TRP A 567 4.10 6.07 -2.13
C TRP A 567 4.66 6.54 -0.79
N VAL A 568 4.84 5.59 0.13
CA VAL A 568 5.44 5.79 1.44
C VAL A 568 6.88 6.28 1.32
N SER A 569 7.68 5.61 0.50
CA SER A 569 9.08 5.98 0.27
C SER A 569 9.21 7.28 -0.52
N LEU A 570 8.33 7.51 -1.49
CA LEU A 570 8.27 8.79 -2.20
C LEU A 570 7.94 9.96 -1.27
N SER A 571 7.09 9.75 -0.26
CA SER A 571 6.74 10.80 0.71
C SER A 571 7.90 11.23 1.62
N LEU A 572 9.00 10.46 1.61
CA LEU A 572 10.24 10.81 2.31
C LEU A 572 11.22 11.59 1.42
N CYS A 573 10.90 11.77 0.14
CA CYS A 573 11.70 12.58 -0.79
C CYS A 573 11.33 14.06 -0.67
N SER A 574 12.30 14.93 -0.98
CA SER A 574 12.05 16.37 -1.03
C SER A 574 11.19 16.74 -2.26
N GLU A 575 10.53 17.90 -2.19
CA GLU A 575 9.80 18.43 -3.34
C GLU A 575 10.72 18.59 -4.57
N GLN A 576 11.97 19.04 -4.35
CA GLN A 576 12.96 19.20 -5.41
C GLN A 576 13.32 17.86 -6.08
N GLU A 577 13.51 16.79 -5.30
CA GLU A 577 13.78 15.44 -5.84
C GLU A 577 12.63 14.95 -6.73
N ILE A 578 11.38 15.11 -6.27
CA ILE A 578 10.19 14.67 -7.02
C ILE A 578 10.03 15.51 -8.31
N ARG A 579 10.16 16.83 -8.22
CA ARG A 579 10.10 17.73 -9.38
C ARG A 579 11.16 17.40 -10.40
N PHE A 580 12.39 17.16 -9.96
CA PHE A 580 13.49 16.78 -10.84
C PHE A 580 13.17 15.50 -11.63
N CYS A 581 12.63 14.46 -10.98
CA CYS A 581 12.20 13.24 -11.69
C CYS A 581 11.07 13.48 -12.70
N ILE A 582 10.10 14.35 -12.37
CA ILE A 582 9.03 14.74 -13.30
C ILE A 582 9.63 15.50 -14.48
N HIS A 583 10.52 16.45 -14.22
CA HIS A 583 11.21 17.24 -15.23
C HIS A 583 11.97 16.36 -16.23
N LEU A 584 12.79 15.43 -15.73
CA LEU A 584 13.51 14.47 -16.59
C LEU A 584 12.55 13.65 -17.46
N ALA A 585 11.44 13.17 -16.89
CA ALA A 585 10.43 12.47 -17.68
C ALA A 585 9.85 13.38 -18.77
N TRP A 586 9.53 14.63 -18.44
CA TRP A 586 8.93 15.62 -19.35
C TRP A 586 9.82 16.02 -20.52
N LEU A 587 11.13 16.03 -20.29
CA LEU A 587 12.13 16.20 -21.34
C LEU A 587 12.33 14.95 -22.22
N GLY A 588 11.63 13.85 -21.92
CA GLY A 588 11.78 12.58 -22.65
C GLY A 588 13.07 11.84 -22.33
N VAL A 589 13.74 12.17 -21.22
CA VAL A 589 14.95 11.47 -20.79
C VAL A 589 14.58 10.05 -20.36
N PRO A 590 15.17 9.00 -20.96
CA PRO A 590 14.81 7.63 -20.63
C PRO A 590 15.31 7.26 -19.22
N PRO A 591 14.63 6.33 -18.52
CA PRO A 591 15.00 5.91 -17.18
C PRO A 591 16.25 5.03 -17.14
N VAL A 592 16.66 4.52 -18.30
CA VAL A 592 17.88 3.73 -18.51
C VAL A 592 18.57 4.30 -19.74
N TYR A 593 19.86 4.55 -19.63
CA TYR A 593 20.71 4.88 -20.75
C TYR A 593 21.74 3.76 -20.94
N LEU A 594 21.74 3.16 -22.13
CA LEU A 594 22.78 2.24 -22.58
C LEU A 594 23.70 3.02 -23.53
N GLY A 595 25.02 2.95 -23.32
CA GLY A 595 25.98 3.61 -24.20
C GLY A 595 27.38 3.04 -24.04
N VAL A 596 28.17 3.11 -25.11
CA VAL A 596 29.60 2.76 -25.09
C VAL A 596 30.37 3.98 -24.61
N VAL A 597 31.02 3.89 -23.46
CA VAL A 597 31.93 4.95 -23.01
C VAL A 597 33.28 4.68 -23.67
N GLY A 598 33.65 5.51 -24.66
CA GLY A 598 35.04 5.64 -25.04
C GLY A 598 35.79 6.21 -23.83
N MET A 599 36.51 5.36 -23.08
CA MET A 599 37.31 5.83 -21.95
C MET A 599 38.42 6.74 -22.48
N GLY A 600 38.21 8.06 -22.39
CA GLY A 600 39.33 8.96 -22.16
C GLY A 600 39.82 8.68 -20.74
N GLU A 601 41.07 8.22 -20.62
CA GLU A 601 41.73 7.95 -19.33
C GLU A 601 41.54 9.14 -18.38
N GLY A 602 40.76 8.98 -17.30
CA GLY A 602 40.75 9.96 -16.20
C GLY A 602 39.44 10.22 -15.44
N MET A 603 38.28 9.72 -15.84
CA MET A 603 37.03 9.99 -15.11
C MET A 603 36.50 8.76 -14.33
N ASN A 604 37.02 8.57 -13.12
CA ASN A 604 36.32 7.81 -12.08
C ASN A 604 35.21 8.70 -11.49
N MET A 605 33.95 8.49 -11.89
CA MET A 605 32.80 9.10 -11.20
C MET A 605 32.54 8.35 -9.89
N GLN A 606 33.08 8.87 -8.78
CA GLN A 606 32.56 8.57 -7.45
C GLN A 606 31.26 9.34 -7.24
N TRP A 607 30.16 8.63 -7.03
CA TRP A 607 28.94 9.18 -6.44
C TRP A 607 29.18 9.36 -4.94
N ASN A 608 29.71 10.51 -4.54
CA ASN A 608 29.65 10.93 -3.14
C ASN A 608 28.28 11.55 -2.89
N GLY A 609 27.50 10.93 -2.00
CA GLY A 609 26.26 11.50 -1.50
C GLY A 609 26.53 12.90 -0.95
N ILE A 610 25.83 13.90 -1.48
CA ILE A 610 25.85 15.25 -0.92
C ILE A 610 24.92 15.22 0.29
N GLU A 611 25.49 15.35 1.48
CA GLU A 611 24.77 15.82 2.67
C GLU A 611 24.33 17.26 2.40
N LEU A 612 23.03 17.47 2.17
CA LEU A 612 22.42 18.79 1.97
C LEU A 612 22.13 19.47 3.32
N ASP A 613 23.09 19.49 4.23
CA ASP A 613 22.94 20.22 5.49
C ASP A 613 23.70 21.55 5.52
N ASP A 614 24.58 21.86 4.57
CA ASP A 614 25.37 23.13 4.59
C ASP A 614 25.61 23.77 3.21
N VAL A 615 24.69 23.63 2.25
CA VAL A 615 24.72 24.47 1.04
C VAL A 615 23.54 25.41 1.07
N GLU A 616 23.72 26.57 1.72
CA GLU A 616 22.98 27.77 1.32
C GLU A 616 23.26 27.96 -0.18
N MET A 617 22.30 27.54 -1.01
CA MET A 617 22.30 27.86 -2.42
C MET A 617 22.19 29.38 -2.51
N ASP A 618 23.32 30.03 -2.78
CA ASP A 618 23.40 31.47 -2.90
C ASP A 618 22.46 31.90 -4.04
N GLU A 619 21.39 32.61 -3.68
CA GLU A 619 20.38 33.14 -4.59
C GLU A 619 21.05 34.00 -5.68
N ALA A 620 22.22 34.58 -5.37
CA ALA A 620 23.06 35.32 -6.30
C ALA A 620 23.65 34.46 -7.43
N MET A 621 24.02 33.19 -7.19
CA MET A 621 24.51 32.30 -8.26
C MET A 621 23.39 31.84 -9.20
N LEU A 622 22.17 31.74 -8.68
CA LEU A 622 20.99 31.43 -9.50
C LEU A 622 20.56 32.64 -10.33
N GLU A 623 20.62 33.85 -9.76
CA GLU A 623 20.38 35.11 -10.46
C GLU A 623 21.46 35.42 -11.50
N GLU A 624 22.74 35.16 -11.22
CA GLU A 624 23.85 35.36 -12.17
C GLU A 624 23.73 34.40 -13.38
N ALA A 625 23.36 33.13 -13.14
CA ALA A 625 23.10 32.16 -14.21
C ALA A 625 21.85 32.50 -15.05
N LEU A 626 20.85 33.16 -14.45
CA LEU A 626 19.65 33.65 -15.14
C LEU A 626 19.93 34.96 -15.91
N GLN A 627 20.78 35.84 -15.37
CA GLN A 627 21.20 37.09 -15.99
C GLN A 627 22.08 36.83 -17.23
N GLU A 628 23.04 35.91 -17.15
CA GLU A 628 23.83 35.47 -18.31
C GLU A 628 22.96 34.83 -19.40
N ALA A 629 21.91 34.10 -19.01
CA ALA A 629 20.95 33.51 -19.95
C ALA A 629 20.07 34.58 -20.63
N MET A 630 19.78 35.70 -19.96
CA MET A 630 19.00 36.81 -20.50
C MET A 630 19.84 37.73 -21.41
N GLU A 631 21.11 37.98 -21.06
CA GLU A 631 22.03 38.78 -21.87
C GLU A 631 22.41 38.08 -23.19
N GLY A 632 22.46 36.75 -23.19
CA GLY A 632 22.63 35.95 -24.42
C GLY A 632 21.49 36.03 -25.43
N MET A 633 20.30 36.54 -25.06
CA MET A 633 19.13 36.61 -25.94
C MET A 633 18.88 37.97 -26.60
N MET A 634 19.61 39.04 -26.22
CA MET A 634 19.36 40.41 -26.72
C MET A 634 20.47 41.03 -27.57
N GLY A 635 21.43 40.26 -28.09
CA GLY A 635 22.55 40.79 -28.87
C GLY A 635 22.58 40.34 -30.33
N THR A 636 21.78 40.96 -31.22
CA THR A 636 22.13 41.04 -32.65
C THR A 636 22.57 42.46 -32.99
N GLU A 637 23.86 42.65 -33.21
CA GLU A 637 24.38 43.44 -34.34
C GLU A 637 25.88 43.15 -34.60
N VAL A 638 26.28 43.44 -35.82
CA VAL A 638 27.43 42.93 -36.59
C VAL A 638 28.77 43.53 -36.13
N SER A 639 29.82 42.69 -35.95
CA SER A 639 31.10 42.76 -36.71
C SER A 639 32.29 42.04 -36.02
N GLU A 640 32.99 41.24 -36.83
CA GLU A 640 34.40 40.79 -36.76
C GLU A 640 34.91 39.88 -35.61
N PHE A 641 35.45 38.73 -36.03
CA PHE A 641 36.10 37.65 -35.26
C PHE A 641 37.46 38.08 -34.64
N PRO A 642 37.93 37.42 -33.56
CA PRO A 642 38.76 36.22 -33.75
C PRO A 642 38.32 35.00 -32.94
N LEU A 643 38.65 33.85 -33.52
CA LEU A 643 38.31 32.48 -33.15
C LEU A 643 38.81 32.06 -31.76
N LEU A 644 37.97 31.32 -31.03
CA LEU A 644 38.36 30.30 -30.05
C LEU A 644 37.58 29.00 -30.33
N PRO A 645 38.15 27.82 -29.98
CA PRO A 645 37.98 26.60 -30.75
C PRO A 645 36.63 25.92 -30.49
N VAL A 646 35.80 25.87 -31.52
CA VAL A 646 34.72 24.90 -31.62
C VAL A 646 35.35 23.53 -31.89
N MET A 647 35.37 22.65 -30.88
CA MET A 647 35.52 21.22 -31.14
C MET A 647 34.27 20.75 -31.88
N LYS A 648 34.35 20.74 -33.22
CA LYS A 648 33.39 20.04 -34.08
C LYS A 648 33.65 18.53 -33.94
N PHE A 649 32.81 17.85 -33.18
CA PHE A 649 32.55 16.44 -33.49
C PHE A 649 31.50 16.40 -34.60
N GLN A 650 31.92 16.01 -35.80
CA GLN A 650 31.01 15.59 -36.85
C GLN A 650 30.50 14.19 -36.50
N HIS A 651 29.35 14.11 -35.86
CA HIS A 651 28.42 13.00 -36.05
C HIS A 651 27.14 13.56 -36.65
N GLN A 652 26.72 13.00 -37.78
CA GLN A 652 25.48 13.35 -38.45
C GLN A 652 24.30 12.89 -37.57
N GLY A 653 23.50 13.84 -37.07
CA GLY A 653 22.19 13.58 -36.47
C GLY A 653 21.95 14.18 -35.07
N TYR A 654 21.48 15.44 -35.04
CA TYR A 654 20.90 16.24 -33.94
C TYR A 654 21.81 16.79 -32.81
N PRO A 655 21.64 18.07 -32.42
CA PRO A 655 22.24 18.63 -31.23
C PRO A 655 21.36 18.32 -30.02
N VAL A 656 21.79 17.39 -29.17
CA VAL A 656 21.35 17.40 -27.77
C VAL A 656 22.15 18.51 -27.09
N ASP A 657 21.45 19.49 -26.52
CA ASP A 657 22.06 20.59 -25.78
C ASP A 657 22.99 20.03 -24.70
N VAL A 658 24.26 20.41 -24.73
CA VAL A 658 25.31 19.95 -23.81
C VAL A 658 24.91 20.24 -22.36
N LYS A 659 24.05 21.24 -22.10
CA LYS A 659 23.48 21.52 -20.77
C LYS A 659 22.49 20.46 -20.29
N ALA A 660 21.71 19.84 -21.19
CA ALA A 660 20.86 18.70 -20.86
C ALA A 660 21.70 17.44 -20.55
N GLN A 661 22.88 17.32 -21.15
CA GLN A 661 23.83 16.23 -20.91
C GLN A 661 24.49 16.32 -19.52
N VAL A 662 24.74 17.55 -19.04
CA VAL A 662 25.23 17.82 -17.67
C VAL A 662 24.11 17.63 -16.62
N LEU A 663 22.87 18.02 -16.93
CA LEU A 663 21.70 17.71 -16.09
C LEU A 663 21.35 16.21 -16.06
N ALA A 664 21.69 15.48 -17.13
CA ALA A 664 21.53 14.03 -17.25
C ALA A 664 22.63 13.22 -16.54
N GLU A 665 23.62 13.85 -15.88
CA GLU A 665 24.62 13.13 -15.09
C GLU A 665 24.04 12.45 -13.84
N LYS A 666 22.79 12.77 -13.48
CA LYS A 666 21.99 12.09 -12.45
C LYS A 666 21.17 10.89 -12.98
N VAL A 667 21.19 10.62 -14.29
CA VAL A 667 20.56 9.43 -14.89
C VAL A 667 21.47 8.23 -14.66
N ILE A 668 20.88 7.07 -14.38
CA ILE A 668 21.61 5.81 -14.19
C ILE A 668 22.44 5.50 -15.44
N LYS A 669 23.74 5.79 -15.38
CA LYS A 669 24.70 5.36 -16.40
C LYS A 669 24.98 3.88 -16.16
N VAL A 670 24.57 3.04 -17.10
CA VAL A 670 25.04 1.66 -17.20
C VAL A 670 26.32 1.70 -18.01
N PHE A 671 27.45 1.41 -17.37
CA PHE A 671 28.71 1.21 -18.05
C PHE A 671 28.73 -0.27 -18.48
N VAL A 672 28.81 -0.49 -19.79
CA VAL A 672 29.11 -1.80 -20.37
C VAL A 672 30.62 -1.89 -20.52
#